data_AF-A0A150FAY8-F1
#
_entry.id   AF-A0A150FAY8-F1
#
_cell.length_a   1.000
_cell.length_b   1.000
_cell.length_c   1.000
_cell.angle_alpha   90.00
_cell.angle_beta   90.00
_cell.angle_gamma   90.00
#
_symmetry.space_group_name_H-M   'P 1'
#
loop_
_entity.id
_entity.type
_entity.pdbx_description
1 polymer ?
#
loop_
_entity_poly.entity_id
_entity_poly.type
_entity_poly.pdbx_seq_one_letter_code
_entity_poly.pdbx_strand_id
1 'polypeptide(L)'
;MITFVFPGQGSQQKGMGADLFDQYPELTAKADHILGYSVKELCQDGERLHQTQFTQPALYIVNALWYLKKTEETGLKPDFAAGHSLGEYNALYAAGAFDFAEGLQLVKKRGELMSRASGGGMAAVIGLNHQQVTDVLREYQLHMIDIANINTPQQIVISGYKEGIEKAAAVFEAVKGVKMVHRLNVSGAFHSRYMSEAKKEFTHFIESLHFNPLSIPVISNVTARPYEQARIKETLAEQISGTVNWTDSIRFLMGRQDMSFEEIGPGKVLTGLIQRITAEAEPITEEAKAQAVTARPAIRAASLGNEEFKHDYQLTYAYLAGGMYRGIASKEMVVKLAKKDMMGFFGTGGLSIPQAEDAILSIQNELQHGGSFGINVVHNMKHTDSEEKMIDLLLKHGVINLEASAFLTVTSALVRFRAKGLKRGNDGKVIPRHRIIAKLSRPEVAEAFLSPAPEHLLQKLEAENKITSEEADLMREIPVAHDICVEADSGGHTDGGSAYSLMPAMLLLRDEIMKKYQYDKTIRVGAAGGIGTPEAAMAAFMLGADFILTGSINQCTVEAATSDKVKDLLQQMNVQDTAYAPAGDMFESGSKVQVLKKGLFFPTRAGKLHELYQRYSSLEEIDERTLTQIEQKYFKRSIRDVYEEVKARLTDEEMLKAERNPKHKMALVFKWYFRQSSSLAITGDPAAKVDYQIHCGPALGAFNQWVKGTELESWKNRRVDDIGCRLMEETASLLNKKINAFLETC
;
A
#
# COMPACT_ATOMS: atom_id res chain seq x y z
N MET A 1 -15.38 -35.54 28.54
CA MET A 1 -14.91 -34.21 29.01
C MET A 1 -16.07 -33.23 28.98
N ILE A 2 -16.08 -32.22 29.85
CA ILE A 2 -17.13 -31.18 29.89
C ILE A 2 -16.55 -29.78 29.67
N THR A 3 -17.17 -29.01 28.79
CA THR A 3 -16.89 -27.58 28.59
C THR A 3 -17.99 -26.74 29.20
N PHE A 4 -17.65 -25.79 30.06
CA PHE A 4 -18.58 -24.72 30.45
C PHE A 4 -18.55 -23.60 29.40
N VAL A 5 -19.72 -23.26 28.86
CA VAL A 5 -19.87 -22.20 27.87
C VAL A 5 -20.66 -21.02 28.42
N PHE A 6 -20.16 -19.81 28.21
CA PHE A 6 -20.74 -18.58 28.77
C PHE A 6 -21.41 -17.72 27.69
N PRO A 7 -22.70 -17.38 27.83
CA PRO A 7 -23.42 -16.59 26.84
C PRO A 7 -22.99 -15.13 26.84
N GLY A 8 -23.02 -14.52 25.66
CA GLY A 8 -22.75 -13.10 25.47
C GLY A 8 -24.00 -12.22 25.34
N GLN A 9 -23.78 -10.99 24.87
CA GLN A 9 -24.84 -10.05 24.54
C GLN A 9 -25.83 -10.64 23.52
N GLY A 10 -27.12 -10.48 23.79
CA GLY A 10 -28.22 -11.19 23.14
C GLY A 10 -28.98 -12.12 24.09
N SER A 11 -28.36 -12.53 25.20
CA SER A 11 -28.97 -13.44 26.19
C SER A 11 -29.58 -12.71 27.40
N GLN A 12 -29.45 -11.38 27.45
CA GLN A 12 -30.07 -10.57 28.50
C GLN A 12 -31.59 -10.60 28.40
N GLN A 13 -32.25 -10.69 29.54
CA GLN A 13 -33.71 -10.62 29.66
C GLN A 13 -34.09 -9.90 30.95
N LYS A 14 -35.23 -9.23 30.94
CA LYS A 14 -35.80 -8.61 32.14
C LYS A 14 -35.95 -9.67 33.24
N GLY A 15 -35.44 -9.37 34.43
CA GLY A 15 -35.44 -10.27 35.59
C GLY A 15 -34.30 -11.29 35.62
N MET A 16 -33.33 -11.24 34.69
CA MET A 16 -32.16 -12.11 34.78
C MET A 16 -31.39 -11.86 36.09
N GLY A 17 -30.79 -12.91 36.65
CA GLY A 17 -30.08 -12.82 37.93
C GLY A 17 -30.96 -12.82 39.18
N ALA A 18 -32.29 -12.87 39.04
CA ALA A 18 -33.32 -12.90 40.10
C ALA A 18 -32.81 -13.24 41.53
N ASP A 19 -32.95 -14.50 41.94
CA ASP A 19 -32.59 -14.94 43.30
C ASP A 19 -31.06 -14.99 43.51
N LEU A 20 -30.25 -14.87 42.45
CA LEU A 20 -28.79 -14.92 42.55
C LEU A 20 -28.24 -13.69 43.25
N PHE A 21 -28.81 -12.51 43.01
CA PHE A 21 -28.37 -11.29 43.70
C PHE A 21 -28.57 -11.38 45.22
N ASP A 22 -29.66 -12.02 45.64
CA ASP A 22 -29.97 -12.23 47.06
C ASP A 22 -29.16 -13.39 47.68
N GLN A 23 -28.77 -14.39 46.88
CA GLN A 23 -27.87 -15.47 47.30
C GLN A 23 -26.41 -15.00 47.45
N TYR A 24 -25.98 -14.02 46.67
CA TYR A 24 -24.62 -13.46 46.68
C TYR A 24 -24.62 -11.96 47.01
N PRO A 25 -25.06 -11.55 48.23
CA PRO A 25 -25.26 -10.15 48.57
C PRO A 25 -23.94 -9.35 48.56
N GLU A 26 -22.83 -9.95 48.99
CA GLU A 26 -21.52 -9.27 49.03
C GLU A 26 -20.97 -8.96 47.63
N LEU A 27 -21.04 -9.92 46.70
CA LEU A 27 -20.62 -9.72 45.31
C LEU A 27 -21.55 -8.75 44.58
N THR A 28 -22.84 -8.80 44.87
CA THR A 28 -23.82 -7.84 44.34
C THR A 28 -23.52 -6.43 44.82
N ALA A 29 -23.25 -6.24 46.12
CA ALA A 29 -22.87 -4.93 46.66
C ALA A 29 -21.53 -4.43 46.07
N LYS A 30 -20.54 -5.32 45.89
CA LYS A 30 -19.26 -4.99 45.25
C LYS A 30 -19.47 -4.56 43.79
N ALA A 31 -20.34 -5.26 43.07
CA ALA A 31 -20.72 -4.91 41.70
C ALA A 31 -21.40 -3.54 41.64
N ASP A 32 -22.38 -3.28 42.50
CA ASP A 32 -23.08 -2.01 42.58
C ASP A 32 -22.12 -0.84 42.85
N HIS A 33 -21.14 -1.03 43.73
CA HIS A 33 -20.09 -0.06 44.00
C HIS A 33 -19.22 0.22 42.76
N ILE A 34 -18.78 -0.83 42.05
CA ILE A 34 -17.95 -0.70 40.84
C ILE A 34 -18.74 -0.03 39.71
N LEU A 35 -20.02 -0.36 39.57
CA LEU A 35 -20.89 0.17 38.52
C LEU A 35 -21.35 1.60 38.80
N GLY A 36 -21.58 1.94 40.07
CA GLY A 36 -22.18 3.21 40.51
C GLY A 36 -23.71 3.22 40.42
N TYR A 37 -24.34 2.05 40.25
CA TYR A 37 -25.79 1.86 40.20
C TYR A 37 -26.13 0.42 40.57
N SER A 38 -27.38 0.15 40.96
CA SER A 38 -27.78 -1.22 41.32
C SER A 38 -27.94 -2.12 40.10
N VAL A 39 -27.18 -3.22 40.04
CA VAL A 39 -27.32 -4.25 39.00
C VAL A 39 -28.66 -4.98 39.12
N LYS A 40 -29.17 -5.15 40.34
CA LYS A 40 -30.47 -5.81 40.59
C LYS A 40 -31.61 -4.98 40.01
N GLU A 41 -31.64 -3.67 40.29
CA GLU A 41 -32.62 -2.76 39.71
C GLU A 41 -32.47 -2.65 38.19
N LEU A 42 -31.22 -2.57 37.68
CA LEU A 42 -30.97 -2.57 36.24
C LEU A 42 -31.53 -3.82 35.55
N CYS A 43 -31.41 -5.00 36.15
CA CYS A 43 -31.95 -6.22 35.55
C CYS A 43 -33.49 -6.27 35.58
N GLN A 44 -34.14 -5.52 36.47
CA GLN A 44 -35.59 -5.33 36.47
C GLN A 44 -36.03 -4.27 35.45
N ASP A 45 -35.16 -3.30 35.12
CA ASP A 45 -35.35 -2.30 34.08
C ASP A 45 -34.97 -2.86 32.70
N GLY A 46 -35.99 -3.37 32.00
CA GLY A 46 -35.80 -3.96 30.67
C GLY A 46 -35.27 -2.98 29.62
N GLU A 47 -35.58 -1.68 29.68
CA GLU A 47 -35.16 -0.73 28.64
C GLU A 47 -33.70 -0.36 28.77
N ARG A 48 -33.27 0.02 29.97
CA ARG A 48 -31.87 0.42 30.21
C ARG A 48 -30.92 -0.78 30.06
N LEU A 49 -31.37 -1.98 30.42
CA LEU A 49 -30.58 -3.21 30.27
C LEU A 49 -30.17 -3.50 28.81
N HIS A 50 -30.91 -3.00 27.81
CA HIS A 50 -30.60 -3.22 26.40
C HIS A 50 -29.51 -2.31 25.82
N GLN A 51 -29.01 -1.33 26.58
CA GLN A 51 -27.90 -0.50 26.12
C GLN A 51 -26.56 -1.18 26.44
N THR A 52 -25.69 -1.31 25.45
CA THR A 52 -24.43 -2.09 25.49
C THR A 52 -23.58 -1.84 26.75
N GLN A 53 -23.44 -0.59 27.18
CA GLN A 53 -22.67 -0.22 28.37
C GLN A 53 -23.25 -0.74 29.70
N PHE A 54 -24.54 -1.09 29.72
CA PHE A 54 -25.25 -1.69 30.85
C PHE A 54 -25.43 -3.20 30.64
N THR A 55 -25.69 -3.64 29.42
CA THR A 55 -25.87 -5.06 29.08
C THR A 55 -24.63 -5.88 29.41
N GLN A 56 -23.45 -5.40 29.02
CA GLN A 56 -22.23 -6.19 29.16
C GLN A 56 -21.85 -6.45 30.62
N PRO A 57 -21.79 -5.43 31.51
CA PRO A 57 -21.48 -5.68 32.91
C PRO A 57 -22.54 -6.53 33.61
N ALA A 58 -23.83 -6.30 33.32
CA ALA A 58 -24.91 -7.07 33.93
C ALA A 58 -24.83 -8.57 33.56
N LEU A 59 -24.59 -8.88 32.28
CA LEU A 59 -24.40 -10.26 31.84
C LEU A 59 -23.15 -10.91 32.46
N TYR A 60 -22.02 -10.18 32.54
CA TYR A 60 -20.83 -10.70 33.19
C TYR A 60 -21.10 -11.08 34.65
N ILE A 61 -21.79 -10.22 35.41
CA ILE A 61 -22.15 -10.48 36.80
C ILE A 61 -23.04 -11.72 36.89
N VAL A 62 -24.15 -11.76 36.13
CA VAL A 62 -25.11 -12.87 36.20
C VAL A 62 -24.46 -14.20 35.80
N ASN A 63 -23.64 -14.22 34.75
CA ASN A 63 -22.88 -15.40 34.35
C ASN A 63 -21.90 -15.86 35.44
N ALA A 64 -21.20 -14.92 36.10
CA ALA A 64 -20.28 -15.23 37.18
C ALA A 64 -21.01 -15.80 38.41
N LEU A 65 -22.18 -15.25 38.78
CA LEU A 65 -22.99 -15.78 39.89
C LEU A 65 -23.55 -17.18 39.57
N TRP A 66 -23.97 -17.42 38.33
CA TRP A 66 -24.36 -18.76 37.89
C TRP A 66 -23.22 -19.77 37.97
N TYR A 67 -22.02 -19.36 37.57
CA TYR A 67 -20.83 -20.19 37.69
C TYR A 67 -20.53 -20.54 39.15
N LEU A 68 -20.50 -19.55 40.03
CA LEU A 68 -20.27 -19.76 41.46
C LEU A 68 -21.28 -20.74 42.04
N LYS A 69 -22.58 -20.47 41.82
CA LYS A 69 -23.66 -21.37 42.25
C LYS A 69 -23.46 -22.79 41.77
N LYS A 70 -23.20 -22.98 40.48
CA LYS A 70 -22.96 -24.29 39.89
C LYS A 70 -21.79 -25.00 40.57
N THR A 71 -20.67 -24.29 40.75
CA THR A 71 -19.46 -24.87 41.35
C THR A 71 -19.64 -25.19 42.83
N GLU A 72 -20.38 -24.36 43.57
CA GLU A 72 -20.68 -24.57 45.00
C GLU A 72 -21.66 -25.74 45.20
N GLU A 73 -22.70 -25.85 44.37
CA GLU A 73 -23.71 -26.91 44.47
C GLU A 73 -23.19 -28.28 44.03
N THR A 74 -22.30 -28.32 43.03
CA THR A 74 -21.89 -29.60 42.39
C THR A 74 -20.44 -30.00 42.65
N GLY A 75 -19.57 -29.05 43.02
CA GLY A 75 -18.12 -29.27 43.07
C GLY A 75 -17.46 -29.53 41.71
N LEU A 76 -18.24 -29.50 40.61
CA LEU A 76 -17.77 -29.83 39.27
C LEU A 76 -16.94 -28.68 38.69
N LYS A 77 -15.74 -29.01 38.23
CA LYS A 77 -14.88 -28.09 37.46
C LYS A 77 -14.87 -28.53 35.99
N PRO A 78 -14.93 -27.60 35.03
CA PRO A 78 -14.91 -27.97 33.63
C PRO A 78 -13.49 -28.33 33.17
N ASP A 79 -13.41 -29.18 32.16
CA ASP A 79 -12.14 -29.51 31.48
C ASP A 79 -11.68 -28.36 30.56
N PHE A 80 -12.65 -27.61 30.02
CA PHE A 80 -12.43 -26.45 29.16
C PHE A 80 -13.46 -25.35 29.46
N ALA A 81 -13.13 -24.10 29.18
CA ALA A 81 -14.10 -23.00 29.19
C ALA A 81 -14.12 -22.29 27.84
N ALA A 82 -15.29 -21.83 27.42
CA ALA A 82 -15.43 -20.96 26.25
C ALA A 82 -16.54 -19.97 26.51
N GLY A 83 -16.55 -18.84 25.82
CA GLY A 83 -17.68 -17.93 25.91
C GLY A 83 -17.86 -17.16 24.62
N HIS A 84 -19.10 -16.80 24.31
CA HIS A 84 -19.42 -16.11 23.07
C HIS A 84 -19.33 -14.60 23.28
N SER A 85 -18.45 -13.93 22.52
CA SER A 85 -18.17 -12.50 22.64
C SER A 85 -17.86 -12.11 24.10
N LEU A 86 -18.73 -11.34 24.72
CA LEU A 86 -18.66 -10.98 26.13
C LEU A 86 -18.45 -12.18 27.07
N GLY A 87 -19.07 -13.33 26.78
CA GLY A 87 -18.94 -14.51 27.64
C GLY A 87 -17.50 -15.02 27.76
N GLU A 88 -16.61 -14.66 26.83
CA GLU A 88 -15.18 -15.02 26.89
C GLU A 88 -14.51 -14.47 28.16
N TYR A 89 -14.98 -13.33 28.68
CA TYR A 89 -14.51 -12.77 29.95
C TYR A 89 -14.95 -13.62 31.15
N ASN A 90 -16.15 -14.21 31.10
CA ASN A 90 -16.58 -15.16 32.13
C ASN A 90 -15.81 -16.49 32.05
N ALA A 91 -15.44 -16.93 30.86
CA ALA A 91 -14.59 -18.10 30.69
C ALA A 91 -13.19 -17.89 31.29
N LEU A 92 -12.60 -16.70 31.09
CA LEU A 92 -11.34 -16.30 31.73
C LEU A 92 -11.47 -16.16 33.25
N TYR A 93 -12.56 -15.60 33.75
CA TYR A 93 -12.88 -15.57 35.18
C TYR A 93 -12.94 -16.98 35.78
N ALA A 94 -13.68 -17.90 35.14
CA ALA A 94 -13.81 -19.29 35.57
C ALA A 94 -12.45 -20.02 35.60
N ALA A 95 -11.57 -19.70 34.65
CA ALA A 95 -10.21 -20.22 34.59
C ALA A 95 -9.23 -19.56 35.59
N GLY A 96 -9.66 -18.53 36.32
CA GLY A 96 -8.87 -17.85 37.35
C GLY A 96 -7.95 -16.75 36.82
N ALA A 97 -8.16 -16.26 35.59
CA ALA A 97 -7.31 -15.22 34.98
C ALA A 97 -7.28 -13.91 35.78
N PHE A 98 -8.38 -13.59 36.46
CA PHE A 98 -8.58 -12.40 37.28
C PHE A 98 -9.71 -12.66 38.29
N ASP A 99 -9.84 -11.80 39.30
CA ASP A 99 -10.93 -11.88 40.27
C ASP A 99 -12.25 -11.30 39.72
N PHE A 100 -13.35 -11.47 40.46
CA PHE A 100 -14.67 -10.99 40.04
C PHE A 100 -14.69 -9.48 39.71
N ALA A 101 -14.01 -8.67 40.53
CA ALA A 101 -14.04 -7.21 40.41
C ALA A 101 -13.15 -6.70 39.28
N GLU A 102 -11.97 -7.28 39.11
CA GLU A 102 -11.07 -6.98 38.00
C GLU A 102 -11.75 -7.31 36.66
N GLY A 103 -12.39 -8.47 36.57
CA GLY A 103 -13.18 -8.84 35.40
C GLY A 103 -14.38 -7.92 35.15
N LEU A 104 -15.06 -7.49 36.21
CA LEU A 104 -16.15 -6.52 36.07
C LEU A 104 -15.65 -5.16 35.59
N GLN A 105 -14.49 -4.70 36.04
CA GLN A 105 -13.86 -3.45 35.57
C GLN A 105 -13.47 -3.56 34.09
N LEU A 106 -12.87 -4.68 33.67
CA LEU A 106 -12.58 -4.99 32.27
C LEU A 106 -13.83 -4.91 31.40
N VAL A 107 -14.90 -5.61 31.80
CA VAL A 107 -16.15 -5.65 31.05
C VAL A 107 -16.87 -4.31 31.06
N LYS A 108 -16.86 -3.58 32.18
CA LYS A 108 -17.38 -2.20 32.26
C LYS A 108 -16.67 -1.31 31.25
N LYS A 109 -15.34 -1.38 31.19
CA LYS A 109 -14.57 -0.57 30.24
C LYS A 109 -14.85 -0.98 28.79
N ARG A 110 -14.91 -2.28 28.50
CA ARG A 110 -15.29 -2.80 27.18
C ARG A 110 -16.67 -2.30 26.74
N GLY A 111 -17.67 -2.44 27.60
CA GLY A 111 -19.05 -2.02 27.33
C GLY A 111 -19.16 -0.52 27.09
N GLU A 112 -18.43 0.29 27.87
CA GLU A 112 -18.31 1.74 27.67
C GLU A 112 -17.70 2.08 26.31
N LEU A 113 -16.58 1.48 25.96
CA LEU A 113 -15.88 1.79 24.70
C LEU A 113 -16.68 1.33 23.48
N MET A 114 -17.27 0.13 23.53
CA MET A 114 -18.10 -0.37 22.44
C MET A 114 -19.39 0.43 22.27
N SER A 115 -20.00 0.95 23.35
CA SER A 115 -21.24 1.73 23.24
C SER A 115 -21.05 3.10 22.57
N ARG A 116 -19.83 3.65 22.57
CA ARG A 116 -19.51 4.91 21.87
C ARG A 116 -19.66 4.80 20.36
N ALA A 117 -19.52 3.59 19.82
CA ALA A 117 -19.78 3.35 18.40
C ALA A 117 -21.28 3.45 18.11
N SER A 118 -21.67 4.50 17.39
CA SER A 118 -23.04 4.78 17.00
C SER A 118 -23.22 4.75 15.48
N GLY A 119 -24.47 4.67 15.01
CA GLY A 119 -24.80 4.62 13.58
C GLY A 119 -24.51 3.26 12.90
N GLY A 120 -23.99 2.28 13.64
CA GLY A 120 -23.76 0.92 13.18
C GLY A 120 -24.99 0.02 13.32
N GLY A 121 -24.91 -1.16 12.71
CA GLY A 121 -25.88 -2.24 12.84
C GLY A 121 -25.25 -3.58 12.48
N MET A 122 -25.99 -4.66 12.76
CA MET A 122 -25.58 -6.02 12.45
C MET A 122 -26.78 -6.84 11.95
N ALA A 123 -26.53 -7.84 11.11
CA ALA A 123 -27.56 -8.76 10.63
C ALA A 123 -27.03 -10.19 10.56
N ALA A 124 -27.83 -11.17 10.99
CA ALA A 124 -27.56 -12.58 10.82
C ALA A 124 -28.08 -13.05 9.46
N VAL A 125 -27.18 -13.52 8.59
CA VAL A 125 -27.48 -14.19 7.33
C VAL A 125 -27.54 -15.69 7.58
N ILE A 126 -28.70 -16.29 7.33
CA ILE A 126 -28.99 -17.70 7.59
C ILE A 126 -29.14 -18.46 6.27
N GLY A 127 -28.47 -19.60 6.15
CA GLY A 127 -28.55 -20.51 5.00
C GLY A 127 -27.28 -20.56 4.15
N LEU A 128 -26.36 -19.62 4.34
CA LEU A 128 -25.07 -19.58 3.65
C LEU A 128 -23.91 -19.82 4.61
N ASN A 129 -22.86 -20.45 4.11
CA ASN A 129 -21.60 -20.62 4.82
C ASN A 129 -20.70 -19.39 4.73
N HIS A 130 -19.61 -19.38 5.51
CA HIS A 130 -18.65 -18.27 5.58
C HIS A 130 -18.09 -17.88 4.20
N GLN A 131 -17.71 -18.86 3.38
CA GLN A 131 -17.14 -18.61 2.05
C GLN A 131 -18.18 -17.99 1.11
N GLN A 132 -19.41 -18.52 1.10
CA GLN A 132 -20.51 -18.00 0.29
C GLN A 132 -20.87 -16.56 0.68
N VAL A 133 -20.93 -16.24 1.98
CA VAL A 133 -21.15 -14.86 2.44
C VAL A 133 -20.02 -13.95 1.97
N THR A 134 -18.76 -14.41 2.07
CA THR A 134 -17.59 -13.65 1.61
C THR A 134 -17.65 -13.38 0.10
N ASP A 135 -18.05 -14.37 -0.70
CA ASP A 135 -18.15 -14.23 -2.15
C ASP A 135 -19.27 -13.28 -2.56
N VAL A 136 -20.43 -13.32 -1.89
CA VAL A 136 -21.52 -12.34 -2.10
C VAL A 136 -21.05 -10.92 -1.76
N LEU A 137 -20.36 -10.72 -0.63
CA LEU A 137 -19.84 -9.40 -0.27
C LEU A 137 -18.87 -8.86 -1.33
N ARG A 138 -18.04 -9.73 -1.91
CA ARG A 138 -17.10 -9.37 -2.99
C ARG A 138 -17.81 -9.06 -4.31
N GLU A 139 -18.70 -9.95 -4.74
CA GLU A 139 -19.42 -9.85 -6.01
C GLU A 139 -20.24 -8.57 -6.09
N TYR A 140 -20.91 -8.20 -4.99
CA TYR A 140 -21.76 -7.01 -4.89
C TYR A 140 -21.02 -5.77 -4.35
N GLN A 141 -19.69 -5.82 -4.25
CA GLN A 141 -18.83 -4.68 -3.84
C GLN A 141 -19.22 -4.06 -2.49
N LEU A 142 -19.67 -4.89 -1.54
CA LEU A 142 -20.08 -4.47 -0.20
C LEU A 142 -18.86 -4.32 0.74
N HIS A 143 -17.82 -3.60 0.29
CA HIS A 143 -16.51 -3.48 0.94
C HIS A 143 -16.53 -2.86 2.35
N MET A 144 -17.64 -2.22 2.71
CA MET A 144 -17.87 -1.58 4.01
C MET A 144 -18.58 -2.49 5.01
N ILE A 145 -18.82 -3.75 4.66
CA ILE A 145 -19.44 -4.76 5.53
C ILE A 145 -18.41 -5.80 5.92
N ASP A 146 -18.27 -6.03 7.23
CA ASP A 146 -17.38 -7.04 7.81
C ASP A 146 -18.19 -8.24 8.32
N ILE A 147 -17.53 -9.40 8.44
CA ILE A 147 -18.09 -10.58 9.09
C ILE A 147 -17.74 -10.55 10.58
N ALA A 148 -18.74 -10.35 11.42
CA ALA A 148 -18.60 -10.20 12.87
C ALA A 148 -18.63 -11.54 13.62
N ASN A 149 -19.49 -12.47 13.21
CA ASN A 149 -19.60 -13.76 13.89
C ASN A 149 -19.82 -14.91 12.90
N ILE A 150 -19.16 -16.04 13.14
CA ILE A 150 -19.42 -17.32 12.47
C ILE A 150 -20.11 -18.23 13.50
N ASN A 151 -21.41 -18.03 13.68
CA ASN A 151 -22.17 -18.61 14.80
C ASN A 151 -22.53 -20.09 14.57
N THR A 152 -22.83 -20.49 13.34
CA THR A 152 -22.95 -21.89 12.92
C THR A 152 -22.43 -22.01 11.49
N PRO A 153 -22.28 -23.23 10.93
CA PRO A 153 -21.87 -23.41 9.53
C PRO A 153 -22.76 -22.66 8.51
N GLN A 154 -23.99 -22.33 8.88
CA GLN A 154 -24.97 -21.65 8.03
C GLN A 154 -25.57 -20.39 8.68
N GLN A 155 -24.97 -19.85 9.74
CA GLN A 155 -25.43 -18.61 10.38
C GLN A 155 -24.24 -17.66 10.58
N ILE A 156 -24.13 -16.70 9.69
CA ILE A 156 -23.03 -15.72 9.66
C ILE A 156 -23.59 -14.34 9.99
N VAL A 157 -22.95 -13.61 10.90
CA VAL A 157 -23.36 -12.26 11.26
C VAL A 157 -22.47 -11.25 10.54
N ILE A 158 -23.09 -10.35 9.80
CA ILE A 158 -22.44 -9.22 9.13
C ILE A 158 -22.63 -7.93 9.94
N SER A 159 -21.67 -7.01 9.81
CA SER A 159 -21.57 -5.80 10.63
C SER A 159 -21.09 -4.61 9.80
N GLY A 160 -21.71 -3.44 10.01
CA GLY A 160 -21.36 -2.21 9.31
C GLY A 160 -22.29 -1.05 9.66
N TYR A 161 -22.17 0.09 8.97
CA TYR A 161 -23.14 1.18 9.14
C TYR A 161 -24.55 0.71 8.80
N LYS A 162 -25.56 1.27 9.47
CA LYS A 162 -26.97 0.86 9.30
C LYS A 162 -27.35 0.80 7.83
N GLU A 163 -27.16 1.88 7.08
CA GLU A 163 -27.46 1.93 5.64
C GLU A 163 -26.76 0.84 4.83
N GLY A 164 -25.51 0.52 5.18
CA GLY A 164 -24.76 -0.57 4.55
C GLY A 164 -25.37 -1.93 4.84
N ILE A 165 -25.79 -2.17 6.10
CA ILE A 165 -26.47 -3.40 6.50
C ILE A 165 -27.84 -3.52 5.82
N GLU A 166 -28.56 -2.42 5.63
CA GLU A 166 -29.84 -2.44 4.91
C GLU A 166 -29.66 -2.83 3.45
N LYS A 167 -28.66 -2.24 2.77
CA LYS A 167 -28.28 -2.61 1.40
C LYS A 167 -27.83 -4.07 1.31
N ALA A 168 -26.97 -4.50 2.22
CA ALA A 168 -26.48 -5.88 2.27
C ALA A 168 -27.62 -6.87 2.51
N ALA A 169 -28.55 -6.56 3.43
CA ALA A 169 -29.71 -7.41 3.70
C ALA A 169 -30.56 -7.63 2.45
N ALA A 170 -30.88 -6.57 1.70
CA ALA A 170 -31.63 -6.68 0.45
C ALA A 170 -30.90 -7.53 -0.61
N VAL A 171 -29.56 -7.43 -0.69
CA VAL A 171 -28.74 -8.29 -1.56
C VAL A 171 -28.83 -9.75 -1.12
N PHE A 172 -28.58 -10.04 0.16
CA PHE A 172 -28.62 -11.41 0.68
C PHE A 172 -30.00 -12.04 0.55
N GLU A 173 -31.09 -11.29 0.76
CA GLU A 173 -32.46 -11.78 0.55
C GLU A 173 -32.72 -12.26 -0.88
N ALA A 174 -32.01 -11.72 -1.87
CA ALA A 174 -32.10 -12.14 -3.27
C ALA A 174 -31.15 -13.31 -3.64
N VAL A 175 -30.18 -13.66 -2.79
CA VAL A 175 -29.21 -14.72 -3.08
C VAL A 175 -29.82 -16.11 -2.86
N LYS A 176 -29.68 -16.97 -3.86
CA LYS A 176 -30.11 -18.37 -3.77
C LYS A 176 -29.41 -19.10 -2.62
N GLY A 177 -30.19 -19.72 -1.74
CA GLY A 177 -29.68 -20.47 -0.58
C GLY A 177 -29.79 -19.71 0.74
N VAL A 178 -30.00 -18.38 0.71
CA VAL A 178 -30.37 -17.63 1.92
C VAL A 178 -31.80 -18.03 2.33
N LYS A 179 -31.95 -18.43 3.59
CA LYS A 179 -33.23 -18.77 4.22
C LYS A 179 -33.85 -17.56 4.92
N MET A 180 -33.03 -16.74 5.56
CA MET A 180 -33.47 -15.55 6.30
C MET A 180 -32.30 -14.59 6.50
N VAL A 181 -32.59 -13.28 6.48
CA VAL A 181 -31.71 -12.25 7.01
C VAL A 181 -32.41 -11.61 8.22
N HIS A 182 -31.79 -11.68 9.39
CA HIS A 182 -32.37 -11.17 10.64
C HIS A 182 -31.52 -10.02 11.20
N ARG A 183 -32.08 -8.81 11.22
CA ARG A 183 -31.42 -7.64 11.81
C ARG A 183 -31.32 -7.80 13.33
N LEU A 184 -30.14 -7.55 13.87
CA LEU A 184 -29.89 -7.65 15.31
C LEU A 184 -30.20 -6.31 16.00
N ASN A 185 -30.80 -6.36 17.18
CA ASN A 185 -31.09 -5.18 17.99
C ASN A 185 -29.82 -4.70 18.72
N VAL A 186 -28.94 -4.04 17.98
CA VAL A 186 -27.68 -3.46 18.47
C VAL A 186 -27.49 -2.05 17.92
N SER A 187 -26.78 -1.22 18.69
CA SER A 187 -26.55 0.19 18.35
C SER A 187 -25.29 0.45 17.51
N GLY A 188 -24.39 -0.54 17.44
CA GLY A 188 -23.07 -0.42 16.84
C GLY A 188 -22.72 -1.59 15.93
N ALA A 189 -21.72 -1.38 15.09
CA ALA A 189 -21.15 -2.38 14.20
C ALA A 189 -20.06 -3.17 14.94
N PHE A 190 -20.45 -4.01 15.90
CA PHE A 190 -19.49 -4.74 16.75
C PHE A 190 -18.69 -5.78 15.96
N HIS A 191 -17.52 -6.16 16.50
CA HIS A 191 -16.61 -7.16 15.91
C HIS A 191 -16.26 -6.86 14.44
N SER A 192 -15.91 -5.59 14.18
CA SER A 192 -15.60 -5.11 12.84
C SER A 192 -14.53 -4.01 12.89
N ARG A 193 -14.09 -3.55 11.71
CA ARG A 193 -13.18 -2.41 11.57
C ARG A 193 -13.69 -1.14 12.26
N TYR A 194 -15.00 -0.99 12.40
CA TYR A 194 -15.62 0.19 13.03
C TYR A 194 -15.37 0.24 14.55
N MET A 195 -14.82 -0.82 15.13
CA MET A 195 -14.38 -0.85 16.53
C MET A 195 -12.89 -0.54 16.71
N SER A 196 -12.17 -0.08 15.67
CA SER A 196 -10.71 0.17 15.76
C SER A 196 -10.33 1.13 16.88
N GLU A 197 -11.07 2.22 17.06
CA GLU A 197 -10.81 3.19 18.14
C GLU A 197 -11.11 2.60 19.51
N ALA A 198 -12.22 1.86 19.65
CA ALA A 198 -12.55 1.16 20.89
C ALA A 198 -11.48 0.11 21.25
N LYS A 199 -10.97 -0.63 20.26
CA LYS A 199 -9.84 -1.55 20.43
C LYS A 199 -8.60 -0.81 20.90
N LYS A 200 -8.22 0.30 20.25
CA LYS A 200 -7.04 1.09 20.62
C LYS A 200 -7.10 1.59 22.06
N GLU A 201 -8.23 2.19 22.46
CA GLU A 201 -8.43 2.64 23.85
C GLU A 201 -8.42 1.47 24.85
N PHE A 202 -9.00 0.32 24.47
CA PHE A 202 -9.01 -0.86 25.32
C PHE A 202 -7.61 -1.48 25.46
N THR A 203 -6.79 -1.50 24.40
CA THR A 203 -5.39 -1.93 24.45
C THR A 203 -4.61 -1.13 25.48
N HIS A 204 -4.75 0.20 25.47
CA HIS A 204 -4.08 1.05 26.45
C HIS A 204 -4.54 0.76 27.89
N PHE A 205 -5.84 0.52 28.08
CA PHE A 205 -6.38 0.16 29.39
C PHE A 205 -5.84 -1.19 29.91
N ILE A 206 -5.87 -2.22 29.08
CA ILE A 206 -5.53 -3.61 29.47
C ILE A 206 -4.03 -3.83 29.65
N GLU A 207 -3.17 -2.98 29.07
CA GLU A 207 -1.71 -3.03 29.23
C GLU A 207 -1.29 -3.00 30.71
N SER A 208 -1.97 -2.18 31.52
CA SER A 208 -1.69 -2.01 32.95
C SER A 208 -2.15 -3.17 33.84
N LEU A 209 -2.98 -4.07 33.32
CA LEU A 209 -3.61 -5.14 34.13
C LEU A 209 -2.75 -6.39 34.20
N HIS A 210 -2.88 -7.14 35.29
CA HIS A 210 -2.23 -8.44 35.46
C HIS A 210 -3.23 -9.57 35.19
N PHE A 211 -2.77 -10.66 34.56
CA PHE A 211 -3.56 -11.86 34.34
C PHE A 211 -2.82 -13.06 34.95
N ASN A 212 -3.49 -13.74 35.86
CA ASN A 212 -2.96 -14.93 36.50
C ASN A 212 -2.88 -16.11 35.51
N PRO A 213 -2.03 -17.12 35.79
CA PRO A 213 -2.01 -18.36 35.04
C PRO A 213 -3.37 -19.04 34.97
N LEU A 214 -3.81 -19.40 33.77
CA LEU A 214 -5.10 -20.08 33.56
C LEU A 214 -5.06 -21.50 34.12
N SER A 215 -5.99 -21.83 35.01
CA SER A 215 -6.16 -23.17 35.59
C SER A 215 -7.01 -24.11 34.73
N ILE A 216 -7.80 -23.55 33.81
CA ILE A 216 -8.64 -24.25 32.85
C ILE A 216 -8.30 -23.69 31.46
N PRO A 217 -8.08 -24.52 30.42
CA PRO A 217 -7.90 -24.03 29.06
C PRO A 217 -9.16 -23.26 28.57
N VAL A 218 -8.97 -22.00 28.19
CA VAL A 218 -10.05 -21.15 27.68
C VAL A 218 -9.95 -21.03 26.16
N ILE A 219 -11.01 -21.30 25.42
CA ILE A 219 -11.00 -21.20 23.95
C ILE A 219 -11.29 -19.77 23.50
N SER A 220 -10.36 -19.21 22.72
CA SER A 220 -10.48 -17.85 22.24
C SER A 220 -11.47 -17.69 21.10
N ASN A 221 -12.19 -16.57 21.06
CA ASN A 221 -13.08 -16.20 19.95
C ASN A 221 -12.32 -15.85 18.67
N VAL A 222 -11.12 -15.27 18.81
CA VAL A 222 -10.33 -14.81 17.66
C VAL A 222 -9.65 -16.01 16.97
N THR A 223 -9.00 -16.88 17.75
CA THR A 223 -8.20 -17.98 17.21
C THR A 223 -8.92 -19.33 17.19
N ALA A 224 -10.09 -19.42 17.82
CA ALA A 224 -10.81 -20.68 18.07
C ALA A 224 -9.95 -21.74 18.79
N ARG A 225 -8.94 -21.33 19.57
CA ARG A 225 -7.99 -22.22 20.26
C ARG A 225 -7.74 -21.78 21.70
N PRO A 226 -7.18 -22.67 22.55
CA PRO A 226 -6.80 -22.30 23.91
C PRO A 226 -5.95 -21.03 23.94
N TYR A 227 -6.23 -20.15 24.90
CA TYR A 227 -5.41 -18.98 25.14
C TYR A 227 -3.95 -19.36 25.43
N GLU A 228 -3.03 -18.62 24.84
CA GLU A 228 -1.63 -18.60 25.26
C GLU A 228 -1.46 -17.56 26.38
N GLN A 229 -0.84 -17.95 27.49
CA GLN A 229 -0.70 -17.08 28.67
C GLN A 229 -0.10 -15.71 28.33
N ALA A 230 0.95 -15.69 27.51
CA ALA A 230 1.65 -14.46 27.13
C ALA A 230 0.81 -13.51 26.26
N ARG A 231 -0.27 -14.00 25.63
CA ARG A 231 -1.05 -13.28 24.62
C ARG A 231 -2.47 -12.94 25.03
N ILE A 232 -2.84 -13.15 26.31
CA ILE A 232 -4.20 -12.87 26.81
C ILE A 232 -4.62 -11.43 26.51
N LYS A 233 -3.75 -10.45 26.79
CA LYS A 233 -4.00 -9.02 26.58
C LYS A 233 -4.26 -8.69 25.11
N GLU A 234 -3.32 -9.08 24.25
CA GLU A 234 -3.39 -8.87 22.80
C GLU A 234 -4.67 -9.47 22.22
N THR A 235 -4.99 -10.71 22.62
CA THR A 235 -6.12 -11.46 22.10
C THR A 235 -7.46 -10.85 22.54
N LEU A 236 -7.58 -10.40 23.79
CA LEU A 236 -8.77 -9.70 24.28
C LEU A 236 -8.98 -8.34 23.60
N ALA A 237 -7.90 -7.60 23.33
CA ALA A 237 -8.00 -6.36 22.57
C ALA A 237 -8.41 -6.62 21.11
N GLU A 238 -7.81 -7.62 20.46
CA GLU A 238 -8.17 -8.04 19.09
C GLU A 238 -9.64 -8.46 18.99
N GLN A 239 -10.17 -9.15 20.00
CA GLN A 239 -11.56 -9.62 20.04
C GLN A 239 -12.59 -8.50 19.81
N ILE A 240 -12.31 -7.27 20.22
CA ILE A 240 -13.23 -6.13 20.08
C ILE A 240 -13.54 -5.81 18.60
N SER A 241 -12.52 -5.87 17.73
CA SER A 241 -12.66 -5.59 16.28
C SER A 241 -12.60 -6.84 15.41
N GLY A 242 -12.20 -7.98 15.96
CA GLY A 242 -12.05 -9.24 15.25
C GLY A 242 -13.33 -10.09 15.21
N THR A 243 -13.40 -10.98 14.22
CA THR A 243 -14.49 -11.95 14.06
C THR A 243 -14.54 -12.95 15.22
N VAL A 244 -15.76 -13.23 15.71
CA VAL A 244 -16.02 -14.31 16.68
C VAL A 244 -16.18 -15.65 15.94
N ASN A 245 -15.16 -16.49 16.01
CA ASN A 245 -15.08 -17.79 15.33
C ASN A 245 -15.75 -18.93 16.14
N TRP A 246 -17.01 -18.74 16.54
CA TRP A 246 -17.72 -19.66 17.43
C TRP A 246 -17.83 -21.09 16.88
N THR A 247 -18.15 -21.23 15.59
CA THR A 247 -18.25 -22.54 14.92
C THR A 247 -16.97 -23.35 15.09
N ASP A 248 -15.81 -22.73 14.84
CA ASP A 248 -14.53 -23.43 14.94
C ASP A 248 -14.10 -23.63 16.40
N SER A 249 -14.49 -22.77 17.34
CA SER A 249 -14.28 -23.00 18.77
C SER A 249 -14.97 -24.28 19.24
N ILE A 250 -16.21 -24.49 18.80
CA ILE A 250 -16.97 -25.70 19.14
C ILE A 250 -16.43 -26.92 18.40
N ARG A 251 -16.10 -26.81 17.10
CA ARG A 251 -15.50 -27.93 16.35
C ARG A 251 -14.15 -28.37 16.92
N PHE A 252 -13.36 -27.44 17.46
CA PHE A 252 -12.12 -27.77 18.17
C PHE A 252 -12.40 -28.59 19.44
N LEU A 253 -13.41 -28.19 20.22
CA LEU A 253 -13.81 -28.88 21.45
C LEU A 253 -14.45 -30.25 21.15
N MET A 254 -15.21 -30.36 20.06
CA MET A 254 -15.76 -31.64 19.57
C MET A 254 -14.66 -32.65 19.21
N GLY A 255 -13.44 -32.19 18.91
CA GLY A 255 -12.28 -33.04 18.65
C GLY A 255 -11.69 -33.68 19.91
N ARG A 256 -12.22 -33.37 21.10
CA ARG A 256 -11.80 -33.94 22.38
C ARG A 256 -12.70 -35.12 22.75
N GLN A 257 -12.14 -36.08 23.49
CA GLN A 257 -12.83 -37.33 23.83
C GLN A 257 -14.08 -37.08 24.70
N ASP A 258 -15.20 -37.66 24.26
CA ASP A 258 -16.50 -37.63 24.95
C ASP A 258 -16.93 -36.22 25.39
N MET A 259 -16.79 -35.23 24.50
CA MET A 259 -17.05 -33.82 24.80
C MET A 259 -18.55 -33.54 24.99
N SER A 260 -18.89 -32.92 26.13
CA SER A 260 -20.21 -32.35 26.41
C SER A 260 -20.09 -30.86 26.73
N PHE A 261 -21.19 -30.12 26.56
CA PHE A 261 -21.24 -28.68 26.76
C PHE A 261 -22.34 -28.33 27.77
N GLU A 262 -22.03 -27.45 28.71
CA GLU A 262 -22.98 -26.90 29.67
C GLU A 262 -22.98 -25.37 29.59
N GLU A 263 -24.13 -24.78 29.26
CA GLU A 263 -24.29 -23.32 29.19
C GLU A 263 -24.50 -22.76 30.60
N ILE A 264 -23.60 -21.87 31.03
CA ILE A 264 -23.60 -21.24 32.35
C ILE A 264 -24.00 -19.78 32.19
N GLY A 265 -25.25 -19.46 32.53
CA GLY A 265 -25.79 -18.11 32.41
C GLY A 265 -27.28 -18.11 32.03
N PRO A 266 -27.86 -16.94 31.74
CA PRO A 266 -29.25 -16.83 31.34
C PRO A 266 -29.45 -17.29 29.89
N GLY A 267 -30.59 -17.93 29.62
CA GLY A 267 -31.00 -18.34 28.27
C GLY A 267 -30.53 -19.74 27.87
N LYS A 268 -30.68 -20.06 26.58
CA LYS A 268 -30.25 -21.34 25.96
C LYS A 268 -29.68 -21.12 24.56
N VAL A 269 -29.13 -19.93 24.31
CA VAL A 269 -28.72 -19.51 22.96
C VAL A 269 -27.53 -20.34 22.52
N LEU A 270 -26.52 -20.51 23.38
CA LEU A 270 -25.33 -21.29 23.03
C LEU A 270 -25.64 -22.76 22.90
N THR A 271 -26.53 -23.30 23.73
CA THR A 271 -27.04 -24.67 23.62
C THR A 271 -27.63 -24.91 22.23
N GLY A 272 -28.46 -23.99 21.73
CA GLY A 272 -29.02 -24.07 20.38
C GLY A 272 -27.98 -23.95 19.26
N LEU A 273 -27.00 -23.04 19.41
CA LEU A 273 -25.91 -22.90 18.42
C LEU A 273 -25.03 -24.15 18.37
N ILE A 274 -24.65 -24.68 19.54
CA ILE A 274 -23.83 -25.88 19.68
C ILE A 274 -24.53 -27.07 19.06
N GLN A 275 -25.83 -27.29 19.34
CA GLN A 275 -26.61 -28.37 18.74
C GLN A 275 -26.58 -28.33 17.20
N ARG A 276 -26.68 -27.12 16.61
CA ARG A 276 -26.57 -26.95 15.15
C ARG A 276 -25.16 -27.25 14.66
N ILE A 277 -24.12 -26.74 15.32
CA ILE A 277 -22.72 -26.99 14.94
C ILE A 277 -22.42 -28.50 15.00
N THR A 278 -22.84 -29.18 16.08
CA THR A 278 -22.63 -30.63 16.25
C THR A 278 -23.38 -31.46 15.22
N ALA A 279 -24.48 -30.96 14.66
CA ALA A 279 -25.26 -31.63 13.62
C ALA A 279 -24.77 -31.34 12.20
N GLU A 280 -24.11 -30.20 11.97
CA GLU A 280 -23.79 -29.68 10.63
C GLU A 280 -22.28 -29.62 10.33
N ALA A 281 -21.41 -29.88 11.29
CA ALA A 281 -19.96 -29.78 11.12
C ALA A 281 -19.20 -30.93 11.78
N GLU A 282 -18.07 -31.27 11.18
CA GLU A 282 -17.15 -32.26 11.72
C GLU A 282 -16.16 -31.64 12.73
N PRO A 283 -15.71 -32.42 13.74
CA PRO A 283 -14.63 -32.03 14.62
C PRO A 283 -13.35 -31.62 13.88
N ILE A 284 -12.59 -30.68 14.44
CA ILE A 284 -11.24 -30.38 13.92
C ILE A 284 -10.22 -31.21 14.70
N THR A 285 -9.61 -32.21 14.06
CA THR A 285 -8.49 -32.98 14.62
C THR A 285 -7.18 -32.21 14.51
N GLU A 286 -6.21 -32.46 15.41
CA GLU A 286 -4.87 -31.86 15.36
C GLU A 286 -4.15 -32.15 14.03
N GLU A 287 -4.41 -33.31 13.40
CA GLU A 287 -3.85 -33.71 12.09
C GLU A 287 -4.41 -32.90 10.91
N ALA A 288 -5.70 -32.54 10.93
CA ALA A 288 -6.28 -31.60 9.97
C ALA A 288 -5.68 -30.18 10.11
N LYS A 289 -4.96 -29.93 11.22
CA LYS A 289 -4.30 -28.66 11.51
C LYS A 289 -2.80 -28.64 11.21
N ALA A 290 -2.10 -29.76 11.06
CA ALA A 290 -0.78 -29.70 10.40
C ALA A 290 -0.89 -29.11 8.97
N GLN A 291 -2.06 -29.27 8.33
CA GLN A 291 -2.41 -28.68 7.03
C GLN A 291 -3.08 -27.29 7.10
N ALA A 292 -3.56 -26.83 8.27
CA ALA A 292 -4.36 -25.59 8.39
C ALA A 292 -3.82 -24.54 9.40
N VAL A 293 -2.98 -24.92 10.38
CA VAL A 293 -2.22 -23.96 11.25
C VAL A 293 -1.09 -23.29 10.48
N THR A 294 -0.62 -23.93 9.42
CA THR A 294 0.38 -23.43 8.49
C THR A 294 -0.19 -22.42 7.48
N ALA A 295 -1.51 -22.20 7.43
CA ALA A 295 -2.12 -21.24 6.53
C ALA A 295 -1.92 -19.80 7.05
N ARG A 296 -0.72 -19.26 6.82
CA ARG A 296 -0.49 -17.81 6.79
C ARG A 296 -1.60 -17.16 5.94
N PRO A 297 -2.13 -15.97 6.32
CA PRO A 297 -2.98 -15.23 5.42
C PRO A 297 -2.23 -15.05 4.09
N ALA A 298 -2.82 -15.52 3.00
CA ALA A 298 -2.19 -15.49 1.70
C ALA A 298 -1.81 -14.05 1.37
N ILE A 299 -0.55 -13.83 1.00
CA ILE A 299 -0.07 -12.53 0.54
C ILE A 299 -0.90 -12.14 -0.68
N ARG A 300 -1.49 -10.96 -0.65
CA ARG A 300 -2.29 -10.42 -1.75
C ARG A 300 -1.48 -9.34 -2.46
N ALA A 301 -1.80 -9.06 -3.71
CA ALA A 301 -1.18 -7.97 -4.45
C ALA A 301 -1.31 -6.62 -3.71
N ALA A 302 -2.50 -6.38 -3.13
CA ALA A 302 -2.77 -5.19 -2.32
C ALA A 302 -2.08 -5.20 -0.95
N SER A 303 -1.48 -6.30 -0.49
CA SER A 303 -0.68 -6.33 0.75
C SER A 303 0.83 -6.20 0.51
N LEU A 304 1.27 -6.10 -0.75
CA LEU A 304 2.66 -5.83 -1.08
C LEU A 304 2.98 -4.35 -0.83
N GLY A 305 4.22 -4.11 -0.40
CA GLY A 305 4.73 -2.77 -0.07
C GLY A 305 4.14 -2.17 1.20
N ASN A 306 4.30 -0.86 1.33
CA ASN A 306 3.99 -0.11 2.54
C ASN A 306 2.54 0.40 2.53
N GLU A 307 1.79 0.14 3.62
CA GLU A 307 0.40 0.58 3.76
C GLU A 307 0.25 2.10 3.88
N GLU A 308 1.17 2.77 4.58
CA GLU A 308 1.14 4.23 4.71
C GLU A 308 1.43 4.91 3.37
N PHE A 309 2.34 4.37 2.56
CA PHE A 309 2.57 4.83 1.18
C PHE A 309 1.27 4.78 0.36
N LYS A 310 0.59 3.63 0.37
CA LYS A 310 -0.69 3.47 -0.34
C LYS A 310 -1.75 4.43 0.17
N HIS A 311 -1.83 4.64 1.49
CA HIS A 311 -2.76 5.60 2.09
C HIS A 311 -2.45 7.04 1.67
N ASP A 312 -1.19 7.49 1.80
CA ASP A 312 -0.76 8.85 1.47
C ASP A 312 -1.03 9.18 0.00
N TYR A 313 -0.79 8.23 -0.91
CA TYR A 313 -0.97 8.40 -2.35
C TYR A 313 -2.33 7.93 -2.88
N GLN A 314 -3.24 7.44 -2.03
CA GLN A 314 -4.56 6.90 -2.41
C GLN A 314 -4.51 5.77 -3.44
N LEU A 315 -3.69 4.75 -3.14
CA LEU A 315 -3.42 3.63 -4.03
C LEU A 315 -3.89 2.30 -3.43
N THR A 316 -4.26 1.35 -4.29
CA THR A 316 -4.49 -0.05 -3.90
C THR A 316 -3.19 -0.85 -3.97
N TYR A 317 -2.30 -0.50 -4.89
CA TYR A 317 -1.03 -1.18 -5.11
C TYR A 317 0.14 -0.24 -4.81
N ALA A 318 1.19 -0.76 -4.15
CA ALA A 318 2.46 -0.05 -3.96
C ALA A 318 3.28 -0.07 -5.27
N TYR A 319 2.69 0.47 -6.35
CA TYR A 319 3.16 0.38 -7.72
C TYR A 319 3.06 1.73 -8.42
N LEU A 320 4.17 2.13 -9.05
CA LEU A 320 4.29 3.37 -9.82
C LEU A 320 4.75 3.10 -11.26
N ALA A 321 4.38 3.99 -12.18
CA ALA A 321 5.00 4.10 -13.50
C ALA A 321 5.77 5.42 -13.62
N GLY A 322 7.07 5.34 -13.87
CA GLY A 322 7.94 6.51 -13.93
C GLY A 322 7.74 7.37 -15.17
N GLY A 323 8.10 8.65 -15.07
CA GLY A 323 8.05 9.58 -16.18
C GLY A 323 9.01 9.17 -17.31
N MET A 324 8.49 9.17 -18.53
CA MET A 324 9.27 8.94 -19.75
C MET A 324 9.17 10.18 -20.64
N TYR A 325 10.33 10.76 -20.94
CA TYR A 325 10.51 12.07 -21.59
C TYR A 325 9.65 12.29 -22.85
N ARG A 326 9.44 13.57 -23.20
CA ARG A 326 8.67 14.04 -24.36
C ARG A 326 7.25 13.47 -24.42
N GLY A 327 6.64 13.26 -23.26
CA GLY A 327 5.27 12.76 -23.14
C GLY A 327 5.11 11.28 -23.48
N ILE A 328 6.19 10.50 -23.62
CA ILE A 328 6.10 9.05 -23.85
C ILE A 328 5.29 8.40 -22.73
N ALA A 329 5.54 8.80 -21.47
CA ALA A 329 4.59 8.59 -20.38
C ALA A 329 3.48 9.61 -20.56
N SER A 330 2.46 9.18 -21.30
CA SER A 330 1.40 10.03 -21.84
C SER A 330 0.34 10.35 -20.80
N LYS A 331 -0.52 11.32 -21.11
CA LYS A 331 -1.69 11.63 -20.29
C LYS A 331 -2.64 10.42 -20.21
N GLU A 332 -2.81 9.68 -21.31
CA GLU A 332 -3.64 8.48 -21.37
C GLU A 332 -3.09 7.39 -20.45
N MET A 333 -1.77 7.20 -20.42
CA MET A 333 -1.09 6.24 -19.53
C MET A 333 -1.32 6.59 -18.06
N VAL A 334 -1.13 7.85 -17.69
CA VAL A 334 -1.30 8.34 -16.33
C VAL A 334 -2.74 8.17 -15.86
N VAL A 335 -3.71 8.56 -16.70
CA VAL A 335 -5.14 8.40 -16.40
C VAL A 335 -5.54 6.93 -16.26
N LYS A 336 -5.01 6.05 -17.12
CA LYS A 336 -5.29 4.61 -17.06
C LYS A 336 -4.84 3.98 -15.74
N LEU A 337 -3.63 4.30 -15.30
CA LEU A 337 -3.11 3.83 -14.01
C LEU A 337 -3.92 4.38 -12.83
N ALA A 338 -4.22 5.69 -12.86
CA ALA A 338 -4.99 6.33 -11.80
C ALA A 338 -6.39 5.71 -11.61
N LYS A 339 -7.04 5.29 -12.70
CA LYS A 339 -8.34 4.58 -12.68
C LYS A 339 -8.27 3.15 -12.10
N LYS A 340 -7.08 2.63 -11.82
CA LYS A 340 -6.81 1.32 -11.18
C LYS A 340 -6.11 1.46 -9.83
N ASP A 341 -6.21 2.64 -9.22
CA ASP A 341 -5.56 2.97 -7.94
C ASP A 341 -4.05 2.66 -7.94
N MET A 342 -3.41 2.89 -9.09
CA MET A 342 -1.96 2.99 -9.26
C MET A 342 -1.61 4.43 -9.64
N MET A 343 -0.34 4.82 -9.58
CA MET A 343 0.06 6.17 -9.96
C MET A 343 1.12 6.18 -11.05
N GLY A 344 0.85 6.93 -12.12
CA GLY A 344 1.82 7.24 -13.17
C GLY A 344 2.30 8.70 -13.09
N PHE A 345 3.53 8.94 -13.55
CA PHE A 345 4.08 10.28 -13.71
C PHE A 345 4.07 10.70 -15.18
N PHE A 346 3.46 11.85 -15.49
CA PHE A 346 3.51 12.41 -16.84
C PHE A 346 4.93 12.89 -17.17
N GLY A 347 5.46 12.49 -18.32
CA GLY A 347 6.85 12.74 -18.70
C GLY A 347 7.09 14.10 -19.35
N THR A 348 7.39 15.12 -18.56
CA THR A 348 7.57 16.50 -19.07
C THR A 348 8.92 16.76 -19.73
N GLY A 349 9.94 15.92 -19.51
CA GLY A 349 11.31 16.16 -19.99
C GLY A 349 11.37 16.45 -21.50
N GLY A 350 11.79 17.64 -21.90
CA GLY A 350 11.86 18.04 -23.31
C GLY A 350 10.55 18.55 -23.92
N LEU A 351 9.48 18.73 -23.14
CA LEU A 351 8.27 19.47 -23.52
C LEU A 351 8.37 20.94 -23.13
N SER A 352 7.63 21.79 -23.87
CA SER A 352 7.44 23.20 -23.48
C SER A 352 6.43 23.35 -22.34
N ILE A 353 6.49 24.47 -21.61
CA ILE A 353 5.54 24.79 -20.53
C ILE A 353 4.07 24.74 -21.00
N PRO A 354 3.68 25.29 -22.17
CA PRO A 354 2.30 25.19 -22.65
C PRO A 354 1.84 23.75 -22.92
N GLN A 355 2.74 22.89 -23.41
CA GLN A 355 2.41 21.47 -23.62
C GLN A 355 2.24 20.72 -22.30
N ALA A 356 3.06 21.03 -21.29
CA ALA A 356 2.91 20.46 -19.95
C ALA A 356 1.60 20.94 -19.30
N GLU A 357 1.23 22.21 -19.48
CA GLU A 357 -0.02 22.80 -18.98
C GLU A 357 -1.25 22.11 -19.58
N ASP A 358 -1.29 21.94 -20.91
CA ASP A 358 -2.36 21.21 -21.61
C ASP A 358 -2.52 19.79 -21.07
N ALA A 359 -1.40 19.07 -20.88
CA ALA A 359 -1.42 17.72 -20.36
C ALA A 359 -1.95 17.66 -18.91
N ILE A 360 -1.52 18.56 -18.03
CA ILE A 360 -2.00 18.63 -16.63
C ILE A 360 -3.50 18.85 -16.59
N LEU A 361 -4.00 19.83 -17.34
CA LEU A 361 -5.42 20.14 -17.39
C LEU A 361 -6.24 18.97 -17.96
N SER A 362 -5.73 18.29 -18.99
CA SER A 362 -6.37 17.11 -19.56
C SER A 362 -6.44 15.95 -18.57
N ILE A 363 -5.37 15.68 -17.81
CA ILE A 363 -5.34 14.62 -16.79
C ILE A 363 -6.34 14.95 -15.66
N GLN A 364 -6.31 16.19 -15.14
CA GLN A 364 -7.23 16.62 -14.08
C GLN A 364 -8.68 16.54 -14.52
N ASN A 365 -8.99 16.90 -15.76
CA ASN A 365 -10.33 16.81 -16.30
C ASN A 365 -10.84 15.36 -16.38
N GLU A 366 -9.97 14.39 -16.67
CA GLU A 366 -10.35 12.98 -16.70
C GLU A 366 -10.43 12.31 -15.30
N LEU A 367 -9.78 12.89 -14.29
CA LEU A 367 -9.70 12.37 -12.92
C LEU A 367 -10.56 13.17 -11.92
N GLN A 368 -11.57 13.91 -12.39
CA GLN A 368 -12.46 14.71 -11.53
C GLN A 368 -13.16 13.89 -10.42
N HIS A 369 -13.32 12.58 -10.63
CA HIS A 369 -13.99 11.67 -9.68
C HIS A 369 -13.02 10.85 -8.82
N GLY A 370 -11.73 11.20 -8.79
CA GLY A 370 -10.70 10.51 -8.02
C GLY A 370 -9.61 9.87 -8.88
N GLY A 371 -8.55 9.43 -8.22
CA GLY A 371 -7.34 8.89 -8.86
C GLY A 371 -6.13 9.78 -8.64
N SER A 372 -5.01 9.17 -8.25
CA SER A 372 -3.77 9.89 -7.96
C SER A 372 -2.86 9.91 -9.18
N PHE A 373 -2.29 11.06 -9.48
CA PHE A 373 -1.31 11.21 -10.55
C PHE A 373 -0.15 12.09 -10.09
N GLY A 374 0.98 12.00 -10.80
CA GLY A 374 2.09 12.90 -10.60
C GLY A 374 2.66 13.46 -11.89
N ILE A 375 3.53 14.46 -11.75
CA ILE A 375 4.26 15.06 -12.87
C ILE A 375 5.76 14.85 -12.65
N ASN A 376 6.45 14.34 -13.67
CA ASN A 376 7.89 14.22 -13.64
C ASN A 376 8.52 15.60 -13.89
N VAL A 377 9.53 15.95 -13.09
CA VAL A 377 10.38 17.13 -13.27
C VAL A 377 11.82 16.64 -13.40
N VAL A 378 12.44 16.96 -14.54
CA VAL A 378 13.82 16.59 -14.85
C VAL A 378 14.70 17.80 -14.62
N HIS A 379 15.75 17.65 -13.82
CA HIS A 379 16.72 18.71 -13.62
C HIS A 379 17.52 18.99 -14.91
N ASN A 380 17.71 20.26 -15.23
CA ASN A 380 18.51 20.70 -16.38
C ASN A 380 19.57 21.70 -15.92
N MET A 381 20.83 21.25 -15.86
CA MET A 381 21.97 22.05 -15.37
C MET A 381 22.23 23.33 -16.19
N LYS A 382 21.79 23.38 -17.45
CA LYS A 382 22.01 24.56 -18.33
C LYS A 382 20.89 25.59 -18.24
N HIS A 383 19.71 25.18 -17.78
CA HIS A 383 18.50 26.01 -17.82
C HIS A 383 17.72 25.88 -16.50
N THR A 384 18.29 26.37 -15.40
CA THR A 384 17.64 26.35 -14.08
C THR A 384 16.31 27.08 -14.05
N ASP A 385 16.12 28.09 -14.90
CA ASP A 385 14.84 28.82 -15.03
C ASP A 385 13.68 27.94 -15.52
N SER A 386 13.98 26.86 -16.26
CA SER A 386 12.95 25.94 -16.75
C SER A 386 12.32 25.14 -15.60
N GLU A 387 13.11 24.84 -14.57
CA GLU A 387 12.66 24.16 -13.36
C GLU A 387 11.71 25.06 -12.55
N GLU A 388 12.07 26.32 -12.31
CA GLU A 388 11.21 27.28 -11.62
C GLU A 388 9.87 27.48 -12.37
N LYS A 389 9.91 27.64 -13.70
CA LYS A 389 8.68 27.75 -14.52
C LYS A 389 7.79 26.51 -14.45
N MET A 390 8.39 25.32 -14.37
CA MET A 390 7.63 24.10 -14.18
C MET A 390 6.99 24.08 -12.79
N ILE A 391 7.73 24.40 -11.73
CA ILE A 391 7.18 24.48 -10.37
C ILE A 391 6.07 25.54 -10.26
N ASP A 392 6.23 26.70 -10.91
CA ASP A 392 5.17 27.71 -11.01
C ASP A 392 3.88 27.12 -11.61
N LEU A 393 4.01 26.37 -12.70
CA LEU A 393 2.90 25.71 -13.36
C LEU A 393 2.23 24.67 -12.46
N LEU A 394 3.01 23.83 -11.78
CA LEU A 394 2.49 22.80 -10.87
C LEU A 394 1.73 23.40 -9.69
N LEU A 395 2.29 24.45 -9.07
CA LEU A 395 1.64 25.17 -7.98
C LEU A 395 0.35 25.88 -8.45
N LYS A 396 0.39 26.52 -9.63
CA LYS A 396 -0.77 27.20 -10.23
C LYS A 396 -1.95 26.24 -10.42
N HIS A 397 -1.71 25.01 -10.86
CA HIS A 397 -2.76 24.01 -11.11
C HIS A 397 -2.98 23.05 -9.94
N GLY A 398 -2.35 23.30 -8.79
CA GLY A 398 -2.54 22.49 -7.59
C GLY A 398 -2.10 21.04 -7.74
N VAL A 399 -1.08 20.76 -8.56
CA VAL A 399 -0.50 19.42 -8.68
C VAL A 399 0.14 19.02 -7.35
N ILE A 400 -0.26 17.86 -6.84
CA ILE A 400 0.14 17.40 -5.51
C ILE A 400 1.43 16.58 -5.56
N ASN A 401 1.56 15.65 -6.52
CA ASN A 401 2.67 14.70 -6.55
C ASN A 401 3.67 15.02 -7.67
N LEU A 402 4.96 15.03 -7.32
CA LEU A 402 6.08 15.29 -8.22
C LEU A 402 7.09 14.14 -8.17
N GLU A 403 7.56 13.68 -9.32
CA GLU A 403 8.75 12.82 -9.43
C GLU A 403 9.96 13.69 -9.79
N ALA A 404 10.94 13.81 -8.89
CA ALA A 404 12.17 14.56 -9.13
C ALA A 404 13.24 13.62 -9.69
N SER A 405 13.75 13.90 -10.89
CA SER A 405 14.73 13.03 -11.56
C SER A 405 15.92 13.82 -12.12
N ALA A 406 17.07 13.16 -12.21
CA ALA A 406 18.35 13.74 -12.65
C ALA A 406 18.90 14.90 -11.78
N PHE A 407 18.37 15.09 -10.57
CA PHE A 407 18.89 16.05 -9.61
C PHE A 407 20.22 15.58 -9.01
N LEU A 408 21.19 16.49 -8.89
CA LEU A 408 22.46 16.24 -8.20
C LEU A 408 22.43 16.70 -6.74
N THR A 409 21.50 17.60 -6.42
CA THR A 409 21.27 18.14 -5.08
C THR A 409 19.88 18.77 -5.04
N VAL A 410 19.42 19.15 -3.85
CA VAL A 410 18.17 19.86 -3.65
C VAL A 410 18.28 21.30 -4.16
N THR A 411 17.25 21.80 -4.84
CA THR A 411 17.19 23.15 -5.42
C THR A 411 16.14 24.02 -4.74
N SER A 412 16.25 25.35 -4.90
CA SER A 412 15.24 26.30 -4.42
C SER A 412 13.83 25.98 -4.95
N ALA A 413 13.70 25.57 -6.21
CA ALA A 413 12.40 25.30 -6.81
C ALA A 413 11.71 24.08 -6.15
N LEU A 414 12.46 23.00 -5.89
CA LEU A 414 11.93 21.82 -5.19
C LEU A 414 11.57 22.12 -3.73
N VAL A 415 12.42 22.86 -3.00
CA VAL A 415 12.12 23.28 -1.62
C VAL A 415 10.86 24.13 -1.60
N ARG A 416 10.72 25.07 -2.54
CA ARG A 416 9.52 25.90 -2.67
C ARG A 416 8.26 25.06 -2.93
N PHE A 417 8.31 24.11 -3.86
CA PHE A 417 7.19 23.21 -4.13
C PHE A 417 6.79 22.45 -2.86
N ARG A 418 7.78 21.89 -2.15
CA ARG A 418 7.59 21.12 -0.93
C ARG A 418 7.02 21.94 0.22
N ALA A 419 7.51 23.17 0.39
CA ALA A 419 7.14 24.05 1.50
C ALA A 419 5.76 24.69 1.33
N LYS A 420 5.33 24.91 0.07
CA LYS A 420 4.07 25.61 -0.20
C LYS A 420 2.86 24.89 0.38
N GLY A 421 2.07 25.59 1.18
CA GLY A 421 0.85 25.06 1.78
C GLY A 421 1.09 24.09 2.93
N LEU A 422 2.31 24.05 3.50
CA LEU A 422 2.56 23.42 4.80
C LEU A 422 1.73 24.10 5.88
N LYS A 423 1.21 23.29 6.81
CA LYS A 423 0.44 23.76 7.96
C LYS A 423 0.77 22.91 9.18
N ARG A 424 0.62 23.47 10.37
CA ARG A 424 0.61 22.68 11.61
C ARG A 424 -0.81 22.20 11.90
N GLY A 425 -0.96 20.90 12.16
CA GLY A 425 -2.20 20.27 12.59
C GLY A 425 -2.55 20.59 14.04
N ASN A 426 -3.79 20.28 14.43
CA ASN A 426 -4.26 20.45 15.81
C ASN A 426 -3.53 19.54 16.82
N ASP A 427 -2.91 18.47 16.32
CA ASP A 427 -2.06 17.53 17.08
C ASP A 427 -0.59 18.00 17.14
N GLY A 428 -0.28 19.17 16.60
CA GLY A 428 1.06 19.74 16.56
C GLY A 428 1.93 19.23 15.42
N LYS A 429 1.47 18.26 14.62
CA LYS A 429 2.27 17.66 13.52
C LYS A 429 2.24 18.51 12.26
N VAL A 430 3.29 18.40 11.45
CA VAL A 430 3.35 19.07 10.15
C VAL A 430 2.48 18.32 9.14
N ILE A 431 1.53 19.01 8.51
CA ILE A 431 0.65 18.48 7.47
C ILE A 431 1.14 18.95 6.10
N PRO A 432 1.80 18.08 5.31
CA PRO A 432 2.26 18.43 3.98
C PRO A 432 1.14 18.41 2.95
N ARG A 433 1.12 19.43 2.09
CA ARG A 433 0.25 19.46 0.90
C ARG A 433 0.90 18.79 -0.31
N HIS A 434 2.13 19.17 -0.66
CA HIS A 434 2.79 18.74 -1.89
C HIS A 434 3.84 17.67 -1.64
N ARG A 435 3.85 16.61 -2.46
CA ARG A 435 4.72 15.45 -2.31
C ARG A 435 5.77 15.33 -3.39
N ILE A 436 6.98 14.94 -2.98
CA ILE A 436 8.12 14.73 -3.87
C ILE A 436 8.58 13.29 -3.67
N ILE A 437 8.56 12.52 -4.76
CA ILE A 437 9.25 11.24 -4.88
C ILE A 437 10.56 11.52 -5.62
N ALA A 438 11.69 11.45 -4.92
CA ALA A 438 12.99 11.69 -5.53
C ALA A 438 13.57 10.39 -6.09
N LYS A 439 13.75 10.32 -7.42
CA LYS A 439 14.31 9.15 -8.10
C LYS A 439 15.82 9.30 -8.26
N LEU A 440 16.58 8.46 -7.56
CA LEU A 440 18.00 8.68 -7.26
C LEU A 440 18.78 7.37 -7.31
N SER A 441 20.05 7.43 -7.71
CA SER A 441 20.97 6.29 -7.78
C SER A 441 22.16 6.37 -6.82
N ARG A 442 22.35 7.52 -6.14
CA ARG A 442 23.57 7.85 -5.39
C ARG A 442 23.28 8.23 -3.93
N PRO A 443 23.96 7.61 -2.94
CA PRO A 443 23.71 7.87 -1.52
C PRO A 443 23.87 9.33 -1.12
N GLU A 444 24.88 10.04 -1.63
CA GLU A 444 25.13 11.44 -1.29
C GLU A 444 23.99 12.37 -1.77
N VAL A 445 23.33 12.01 -2.88
CA VAL A 445 22.17 12.76 -3.37
C VAL A 445 20.92 12.37 -2.55
N ALA A 446 20.76 11.08 -2.24
CA ALA A 446 19.68 10.63 -1.37
C ALA A 446 19.72 11.31 -0.01
N GLU A 447 20.89 11.44 0.61
CA GLU A 447 21.06 12.15 1.88
C GLU A 447 20.54 13.58 1.84
N ALA A 448 20.82 14.32 0.75
CA ALA A 448 20.34 15.69 0.57
C ALA A 448 18.81 15.77 0.51
N PHE A 449 18.14 14.79 -0.10
CA PHE A 449 16.69 14.73 -0.20
C PHE A 449 16.00 14.18 1.06
N LEU A 450 16.67 13.28 1.78
CA LEU A 450 16.20 12.71 3.04
C LEU A 450 16.36 13.67 4.22
N SER A 451 17.26 14.67 4.10
CA SER A 451 17.47 15.71 5.10
C SER A 451 16.43 16.85 4.98
N PRO A 452 16.28 17.72 6.01
CA PRO A 452 15.51 18.95 5.88
C PRO A 452 16.13 19.90 4.85
N ALA A 453 15.34 20.87 4.38
CA ALA A 453 15.83 21.85 3.42
C ALA A 453 17.04 22.63 3.98
N PRO A 454 18.13 22.81 3.20
CA PRO A 454 19.26 23.62 3.63
C PRO A 454 18.87 25.05 4.00
N GLU A 455 19.40 25.54 5.12
CA GLU A 455 19.02 26.85 5.69
C GLU A 455 19.21 28.02 4.70
N HIS A 456 20.30 28.01 3.93
CA HIS A 456 20.56 29.05 2.92
C HIS A 456 19.50 29.08 1.80
N LEU A 457 18.84 27.94 1.49
CA LEU A 457 17.75 27.90 0.52
C LEU A 457 16.45 28.43 1.12
N LEU A 458 16.17 28.12 2.39
CA LEU A 458 15.01 28.66 3.11
C LEU A 458 15.10 30.17 3.22
N GLN A 459 16.24 30.69 3.70
CA GLN A 459 16.48 32.13 3.82
C GLN A 459 16.36 32.86 2.48
N LYS A 460 16.88 32.26 1.40
CA LYS A 460 16.73 32.80 0.05
C LYS A 460 15.26 32.87 -0.37
N LEU A 461 14.50 31.79 -0.17
CA LEU A 461 13.09 31.74 -0.55
C LEU A 461 12.22 32.69 0.28
N GLU A 462 12.51 32.87 1.58
CA GLU A 462 11.85 33.86 2.42
C GLU A 462 12.17 35.29 1.97
N ALA A 463 13.44 35.60 1.70
CA ALA A 463 13.86 36.92 1.21
C ALA A 463 13.24 37.28 -0.16
N GLU A 464 13.05 36.27 -1.02
CA GLU A 464 12.35 36.40 -2.31
C GLU A 464 10.81 36.42 -2.16
N ASN A 465 10.26 36.34 -0.93
CA ASN A 465 8.82 36.20 -0.62
C ASN A 465 8.17 35.01 -1.34
N LYS A 466 8.96 33.99 -1.68
CA LYS A 466 8.49 32.76 -2.32
C LYS A 466 7.88 31.79 -1.32
N ILE A 467 8.24 31.86 -0.04
CA ILE A 467 7.62 31.11 1.07
C ILE A 467 7.40 32.05 2.26
N THR A 468 6.46 31.72 3.14
CA THR A 468 6.30 32.44 4.42
C THR A 468 7.29 31.93 5.46
N SER A 469 7.53 32.70 6.53
CA SER A 469 8.37 32.23 7.63
C SER A 469 7.78 31.00 8.34
N GLU A 470 6.46 30.89 8.42
CA GLU A 470 5.80 29.67 8.93
C GLU A 470 6.07 28.46 8.02
N GLU A 471 5.97 28.62 6.70
CA GLU A 471 6.31 27.55 5.74
C GLU A 471 7.79 27.15 5.86
N ALA A 472 8.69 28.12 6.08
CA ALA A 472 10.12 27.85 6.28
C ALA A 472 10.39 27.10 7.59
N ASP A 473 9.76 27.51 8.69
CA ASP A 473 9.85 26.84 10.00
C ASP A 473 9.39 25.39 9.91
N LEU A 474 8.22 25.14 9.31
CA LEU A 474 7.69 23.79 9.14
C LEU A 474 8.56 22.92 8.22
N MET A 475 9.24 23.52 7.22
CA MET A 475 10.14 22.79 6.32
C MET A 475 11.42 22.30 7.01
N ARG A 476 11.79 22.85 8.18
CA ARG A 476 12.92 22.34 8.99
C ARG A 476 12.58 21.04 9.72
N GLU A 477 11.30 20.76 9.95
CA GLU A 477 10.80 19.60 10.69
C GLU A 477 10.53 18.38 9.80
N ILE A 478 10.62 18.51 8.48
CA ILE A 478 10.30 17.45 7.52
C ILE A 478 11.39 17.28 6.47
N PRO A 479 11.50 16.10 5.84
CA PRO A 479 12.44 15.89 4.73
C PRO A 479 11.97 16.59 3.45
N VAL A 480 12.94 16.95 2.59
CA VAL A 480 12.66 17.52 1.27
C VAL A 480 11.86 16.54 0.41
N ALA A 481 12.27 15.28 0.32
CA ALA A 481 11.49 14.22 -0.30
C ALA A 481 10.52 13.58 0.69
N HIS A 482 9.30 13.28 0.25
CA HIS A 482 8.43 12.40 1.03
C HIS A 482 8.87 10.95 0.97
N ASP A 483 9.34 10.55 -0.21
CA ASP A 483 9.78 9.20 -0.50
C ASP A 483 10.97 9.28 -1.46
N ILE A 484 11.84 8.28 -1.39
CA ILE A 484 12.89 8.11 -2.39
C ILE A 484 12.61 6.87 -3.23
N CYS A 485 12.91 6.93 -4.51
CA CYS A 485 12.85 5.80 -5.43
C CYS A 485 14.28 5.50 -5.89
N VAL A 486 14.82 4.38 -5.44
CA VAL A 486 16.19 3.97 -5.75
C VAL A 486 16.22 3.41 -7.16
N GLU A 487 16.91 4.10 -8.06
CA GLU A 487 17.04 3.70 -9.46
C GLU A 487 18.35 2.93 -9.66
N ALA A 488 18.21 1.62 -9.86
CA ALA A 488 19.29 0.73 -10.28
C ALA A 488 19.50 0.81 -11.81
N ASP A 489 19.86 -0.30 -12.45
CA ASP A 489 20.01 -0.35 -13.91
C ASP A 489 18.66 -0.17 -14.63
N SER A 490 18.53 0.92 -15.40
CA SER A 490 17.26 1.35 -16.00
C SER A 490 17.43 1.77 -17.47
N GLY A 491 16.32 1.86 -18.19
CA GLY A 491 16.32 2.43 -19.54
C GLY A 491 16.45 3.95 -19.51
N GLY A 492 17.24 4.54 -20.39
CA GLY A 492 17.56 5.97 -20.33
C GLY A 492 18.79 6.22 -19.47
N HIS A 493 18.87 7.37 -18.80
CA HIS A 493 20.01 7.70 -17.93
C HIS A 493 20.10 6.73 -16.76
N THR A 494 21.27 6.12 -16.59
CA THR A 494 21.54 5.20 -15.48
C THR A 494 23.04 5.13 -15.21
N ASP A 495 23.39 4.88 -13.94
CA ASP A 495 24.76 4.59 -13.51
C ASP A 495 25.10 3.09 -13.67
N GLY A 496 24.16 2.25 -14.12
CA GLY A 496 24.34 0.79 -14.22
C GLY A 496 24.39 0.10 -12.85
N GLY A 497 23.71 0.67 -11.85
CA GLY A 497 23.72 0.19 -10.48
C GLY A 497 23.01 -1.15 -10.29
N SER A 498 23.50 -1.97 -9.37
CA SER A 498 22.84 -3.23 -8.98
C SER A 498 21.84 -2.97 -7.86
N ALA A 499 20.58 -3.34 -8.06
CA ALA A 499 19.54 -3.23 -7.03
C ALA A 499 19.91 -3.98 -5.73
N TYR A 500 20.57 -5.14 -5.85
CA TYR A 500 21.00 -5.95 -4.71
C TYR A 500 22.04 -5.26 -3.82
N SER A 501 22.81 -4.33 -4.37
CA SER A 501 23.80 -3.56 -3.60
C SER A 501 23.26 -2.20 -3.19
N LEU A 502 22.50 -1.56 -4.08
CA LEU A 502 22.05 -0.19 -3.88
C LEU A 502 20.86 -0.09 -2.92
N MET A 503 19.89 -1.00 -2.99
CA MET A 503 18.72 -0.97 -2.11
C MET A 503 19.10 -1.08 -0.62
N PRO A 504 19.89 -2.07 -0.17
CA PRO A 504 20.27 -2.15 1.23
C PRO A 504 21.03 -0.92 1.74
N ALA A 505 21.92 -0.35 0.91
CA ALA A 505 22.67 0.85 1.27
C ALA A 505 21.75 2.07 1.47
N MET A 506 20.75 2.24 0.62
CA MET A 506 19.77 3.34 0.72
C MET A 506 18.82 3.16 1.91
N LEU A 507 18.44 1.92 2.23
CA LEU A 507 17.63 1.62 3.42
C LEU A 507 18.38 1.94 4.71
N LEU A 508 19.66 1.56 4.80
CA LEU A 508 20.52 1.92 5.94
C LEU A 508 20.64 3.44 6.09
N LEU A 509 20.88 4.16 4.98
CA LEU A 509 20.92 5.62 4.98
C LEU A 509 19.58 6.21 5.46
N ARG A 510 18.44 5.69 5.00
CA ARG A 510 17.12 6.13 5.46
C ARG A 510 16.99 5.94 6.97
N ASP A 511 17.35 4.78 7.49
CA ASP A 511 17.24 4.48 8.92
C ASP A 511 18.15 5.39 9.77
N GLU A 512 19.37 5.69 9.30
CA GLU A 512 20.28 6.65 9.93
C GLU A 512 19.69 8.07 9.99
N ILE A 513 19.10 8.53 8.89
CA ILE A 513 18.44 9.84 8.81
C ILE A 513 17.21 9.90 9.72
N MET A 514 16.37 8.85 9.70
CA MET A 514 15.21 8.77 10.60
C MET A 514 15.62 8.83 12.07
N LYS A 515 16.73 8.19 12.44
CA LYS A 515 17.28 8.26 13.80
C LYS A 515 17.82 9.66 14.14
N LYS A 516 18.44 10.34 13.17
CA LYS A 516 19.05 11.67 13.33
C LYS A 516 18.00 12.78 13.50
N TYR A 517 16.98 12.80 12.65
CA TYR A 517 15.99 13.89 12.62
C TYR A 517 14.67 13.54 13.30
N GLN A 518 14.40 12.27 13.59
CA GLN A 518 13.22 11.81 14.33
C GLN A 518 11.89 12.29 13.70
N TYR A 519 11.80 12.21 12.38
CA TYR A 519 10.57 12.60 11.66
C TYR A 519 9.36 11.80 12.13
N ASP A 520 8.19 12.45 12.19
CA ASP A 520 6.92 11.86 12.60
C ASP A 520 6.49 10.68 11.73
N LYS A 521 6.77 10.76 10.43
CA LYS A 521 6.48 9.73 9.44
C LYS A 521 7.76 9.12 8.93
N THR A 522 7.78 7.80 8.80
CA THR A 522 8.90 7.10 8.16
C THR A 522 8.99 7.52 6.70
N ILE A 523 10.20 7.85 6.22
CA ILE A 523 10.45 8.07 4.79
C ILE A 523 10.49 6.71 4.10
N ARG A 524 9.63 6.48 3.09
CA ARG A 524 9.63 5.18 2.39
C ARG A 524 10.69 5.15 1.28
N VAL A 525 11.21 3.95 1.03
CA VAL A 525 12.25 3.69 0.01
C VAL A 525 11.69 2.70 -1.00
N GLY A 526 11.42 3.16 -2.22
CA GLY A 526 11.01 2.30 -3.32
C GLY A 526 12.16 1.87 -4.22
N ALA A 527 11.89 0.92 -5.12
CA ALA A 527 12.86 0.39 -6.06
C ALA A 527 12.43 0.60 -7.52
N ALA A 528 13.39 0.96 -8.37
CA ALA A 528 13.27 1.06 -9.82
C ALA A 528 14.49 0.47 -10.52
N GLY A 529 14.35 0.17 -11.81
CA GLY A 529 15.41 -0.43 -12.62
C GLY A 529 15.41 -1.96 -12.54
N GLY A 530 15.47 -2.62 -13.69
CA GLY A 530 15.44 -4.10 -13.77
C GLY A 530 14.09 -4.79 -13.49
N ILE A 531 13.04 -4.05 -13.09
CA ILE A 531 11.73 -4.64 -12.72
C ILE A 531 10.84 -4.79 -13.96
N GLY A 532 10.69 -6.03 -14.45
CA GLY A 532 9.80 -6.36 -15.56
C GLY A 532 9.10 -7.72 -15.45
N THR A 533 9.32 -8.47 -14.36
CA THR A 533 8.69 -9.78 -14.12
C THR A 533 8.34 -9.94 -12.64
N PRO A 534 7.44 -10.88 -12.29
CA PRO A 534 7.10 -11.16 -10.91
C PRO A 534 8.30 -11.51 -10.02
N GLU A 535 9.30 -12.21 -10.56
CA GLU A 535 10.53 -12.54 -9.83
C GLU A 535 11.33 -11.30 -9.46
N ALA A 536 11.47 -10.34 -10.39
CA ALA A 536 12.20 -9.10 -10.14
C ALA A 536 11.47 -8.20 -9.14
N ALA A 537 10.14 -8.10 -9.26
CA ALA A 537 9.31 -7.37 -8.29
C ALA A 537 9.36 -8.02 -6.91
N MET A 538 9.24 -9.35 -6.82
CA MET A 538 9.40 -10.10 -5.58
C MET A 538 10.77 -9.84 -4.95
N ALA A 539 11.85 -9.88 -5.74
CA ALA A 539 13.21 -9.61 -5.25
C ALA A 539 13.33 -8.18 -4.68
N ALA A 540 12.74 -7.18 -5.34
CA ALA A 540 12.73 -5.80 -4.84
C ALA A 540 12.02 -5.69 -3.48
N PHE A 541 10.83 -6.30 -3.33
CA PHE A 541 10.12 -6.32 -2.03
C PHE A 541 10.90 -7.09 -0.95
N MET A 542 11.56 -8.19 -1.31
CA MET A 542 12.42 -8.95 -0.38
C MET A 542 13.68 -8.20 0.05
N LEU A 543 14.18 -7.28 -0.78
CA LEU A 543 15.25 -6.36 -0.41
C LEU A 543 14.77 -5.21 0.50
N GLY A 544 13.46 -5.09 0.75
CA GLY A 544 12.88 -4.08 1.65
C GLY A 544 12.26 -2.89 0.92
N ALA A 545 11.98 -2.97 -0.38
CA ALA A 545 11.30 -1.89 -1.09
C ALA A 545 9.88 -1.68 -0.55
N ASP A 546 9.56 -0.44 -0.17
CA ASP A 546 8.22 -0.03 0.27
C ASP A 546 7.24 0.09 -0.91
N PHE A 547 7.74 0.32 -2.12
CA PHE A 547 6.98 0.34 -3.37
C PHE A 547 7.91 0.02 -4.55
N ILE A 548 7.35 -0.32 -5.71
CA ILE A 548 8.11 -0.52 -6.94
C ILE A 548 7.70 0.48 -8.03
N LEU A 549 8.65 0.79 -8.92
CA LEU A 549 8.43 1.65 -10.08
C LEU A 549 8.94 0.97 -11.36
N THR A 550 8.11 0.98 -12.40
CA THR A 550 8.45 0.43 -13.71
C THR A 550 8.57 1.53 -14.76
N GLY A 551 9.33 1.24 -15.83
CA GLY A 551 9.57 2.17 -16.93
C GLY A 551 9.58 1.49 -18.30
N SER A 552 10.61 0.69 -18.58
CA SER A 552 10.80 0.08 -19.92
C SER A 552 9.61 -0.77 -20.40
N ILE A 553 8.94 -1.49 -19.50
CA ILE A 553 7.74 -2.28 -19.87
C ILE A 553 6.58 -1.38 -20.30
N ASN A 554 6.44 -0.20 -19.67
CA ASN A 554 5.35 0.73 -19.92
C ASN A 554 5.49 1.40 -21.29
N GLN A 555 6.72 1.58 -21.80
CA GLN A 555 6.93 2.10 -23.15
C GLN A 555 6.38 1.17 -24.24
N CYS A 556 6.30 -0.13 -23.97
CA CYS A 556 5.76 -1.14 -24.88
C CYS A 556 4.27 -1.42 -24.60
N THR A 557 3.47 -0.37 -24.46
CA THR A 557 2.02 -0.46 -24.22
C THR A 557 1.25 0.38 -25.24
N VAL A 558 -0.06 0.17 -25.33
CA VAL A 558 -0.91 0.96 -26.21
C VAL A 558 -0.91 2.44 -25.82
N GLU A 559 -0.93 2.73 -24.52
CA GLU A 559 -1.03 4.09 -24.00
C GLU A 559 0.23 4.93 -24.21
N ALA A 560 1.42 4.33 -24.30
CA ALA A 560 2.67 5.06 -24.45
C ALA A 560 2.70 5.91 -25.74
N ALA A 561 3.03 7.20 -25.65
CA ALA A 561 3.09 8.10 -26.80
C ALA A 561 4.43 7.99 -27.54
N THR A 562 4.64 6.84 -28.18
CA THR A 562 5.74 6.60 -29.11
C THR A 562 5.20 5.88 -30.35
N SER A 563 5.96 5.85 -31.43
CA SER A 563 5.48 5.27 -32.68
C SER A 563 5.21 3.76 -32.57
N ASP A 564 4.23 3.27 -33.33
CA ASP A 564 3.96 1.84 -33.45
C ASP A 564 5.19 1.05 -33.90
N LYS A 565 6.08 1.65 -34.70
CA LYS A 565 7.34 1.04 -35.11
C LYS A 565 8.33 0.85 -33.97
N VAL A 566 8.36 1.78 -33.01
CA VAL A 566 9.11 1.60 -31.77
C VAL A 566 8.51 0.46 -30.96
N LYS A 567 7.18 0.42 -30.78
CA LYS A 567 6.51 -0.65 -30.03
C LYS A 567 6.69 -2.03 -30.70
N ASP A 568 6.70 -2.09 -32.03
CA ASP A 568 7.00 -3.30 -32.81
C ASP A 568 8.43 -3.81 -32.57
N LEU A 569 9.41 -2.91 -32.38
CA LEU A 569 10.77 -3.27 -32.02
C LEU A 569 10.88 -3.73 -30.56
N LEU A 570 10.23 -2.99 -29.66
CA LEU A 570 10.21 -3.23 -28.22
C LEU A 570 9.57 -4.57 -27.85
N GLN A 571 8.52 -5.04 -28.55
CA GLN A 571 7.96 -6.37 -28.28
C GLN A 571 8.89 -7.53 -28.69
N GLN A 572 9.86 -7.29 -29.57
CA GLN A 572 10.75 -8.32 -30.15
C GLN A 572 12.13 -8.40 -29.49
N MET A 573 12.44 -7.48 -28.57
CA MET A 573 13.72 -7.48 -27.88
C MET A 573 13.78 -8.54 -26.77
N ASN A 574 14.98 -9.01 -26.49
CA ASN A 574 15.32 -9.90 -25.39
C ASN A 574 16.25 -9.18 -24.39
N VAL A 575 16.60 -9.83 -23.28
CA VAL A 575 17.39 -9.25 -22.17
C VAL A 575 18.72 -8.67 -22.64
N GLN A 576 19.41 -9.32 -23.59
CA GLN A 576 20.72 -8.92 -24.09
C GLN A 576 20.67 -7.88 -25.24
N ASP A 577 19.48 -7.43 -25.61
CA ASP A 577 19.28 -6.59 -26.79
C ASP A 577 19.40 -5.08 -26.50
N THR A 578 19.94 -4.70 -25.33
CA THR A 578 20.24 -3.31 -24.96
C THR A 578 21.74 -3.03 -24.95
N ALA A 579 22.12 -1.75 -25.04
CA ALA A 579 23.49 -1.29 -24.85
C ALA A 579 23.53 0.08 -24.20
N TYR A 580 24.65 0.39 -23.54
CA TYR A 580 24.94 1.76 -23.13
C TYR A 580 25.46 2.58 -24.31
N ALA A 581 24.91 3.77 -24.48
CA ALA A 581 25.34 4.78 -25.45
C ALA A 581 25.56 6.13 -24.74
N PRO A 582 26.37 7.05 -25.32
CA PRO A 582 26.50 8.40 -24.79
C PRO A 582 25.14 9.11 -24.66
N ALA A 583 24.97 9.92 -23.61
CA ALA A 583 23.81 10.76 -23.42
C ALA A 583 23.94 12.04 -24.26
N GLY A 584 22.89 12.50 -24.94
CA GLY A 584 22.98 13.69 -25.79
C GLY A 584 23.03 15.00 -25.01
N ASP A 585 22.33 15.08 -23.89
CA ASP A 585 22.29 16.23 -22.98
C ASP A 585 23.62 16.43 -22.26
N MET A 586 24.24 15.34 -21.79
CA MET A 586 25.53 15.28 -21.11
C MET A 586 26.62 14.59 -21.97
N PHE A 587 26.64 14.92 -23.26
CA PHE A 587 27.54 14.32 -24.25
C PHE A 587 29.01 14.57 -23.92
N GLU A 588 29.34 15.79 -23.49
CA GLU A 588 30.70 16.23 -23.24
C GLU A 588 31.33 15.53 -22.02
N SER A 589 30.55 15.18 -20.99
CA SER A 589 31.02 14.50 -19.78
C SER A 589 31.12 12.98 -19.92
N GLY A 590 30.65 12.43 -21.05
CA GLY A 590 30.64 10.98 -21.28
C GLY A 590 29.59 10.22 -20.47
N SER A 591 28.57 10.91 -19.94
CA SER A 591 27.43 10.27 -19.30
C SER A 591 26.76 9.29 -20.26
N LYS A 592 26.22 8.20 -19.73
CA LYS A 592 25.64 7.12 -20.54
C LYS A 592 24.15 6.97 -20.29
N VAL A 593 23.48 6.47 -21.32
CA VAL A 593 22.09 6.03 -21.29
C VAL A 593 21.99 4.60 -21.82
N GLN A 594 21.05 3.82 -21.30
CA GLN A 594 20.75 2.50 -21.84
C GLN A 594 19.65 2.57 -22.90
N VAL A 595 19.93 1.97 -24.05
CA VAL A 595 19.11 2.04 -25.26
C VAL A 595 18.94 0.67 -25.90
N LEU A 596 17.88 0.50 -26.70
CA LEU A 596 17.72 -0.66 -27.57
C LEU A 596 18.86 -0.73 -28.60
N LYS A 597 19.45 -1.91 -28.74
CA LYS A 597 20.51 -2.21 -29.71
C LYS A 597 20.01 -3.05 -30.87
N LYS A 598 19.15 -4.03 -30.63
CA LYS A 598 18.72 -4.97 -31.68
C LYS A 598 17.99 -4.27 -32.80
N GLY A 599 18.46 -4.49 -34.03
CA GLY A 599 17.87 -3.91 -35.24
C GLY A 599 18.17 -2.43 -35.45
N LEU A 600 19.04 -1.82 -34.64
CA LEU A 600 19.36 -0.40 -34.66
C LEU A 600 20.88 -0.17 -34.75
N PHE A 601 21.29 0.87 -35.46
CA PHE A 601 22.67 1.35 -35.49
C PHE A 601 22.93 2.52 -34.53
N PHE A 602 21.89 3.11 -33.94
CA PHE A 602 22.02 4.26 -33.04
C PHE A 602 23.11 4.09 -31.97
N PRO A 603 23.16 3.01 -31.15
CA PRO A 603 24.13 2.92 -30.07
C PRO A 603 25.58 2.92 -30.57
N THR A 604 25.85 2.20 -31.66
CA THR A 604 27.17 2.15 -32.30
C THR A 604 27.55 3.49 -32.92
N ARG A 605 26.61 4.17 -33.60
CA ARG A 605 26.83 5.49 -34.22
C ARG A 605 27.09 6.56 -33.17
N ALA A 606 26.26 6.60 -32.12
CA ALA A 606 26.43 7.50 -30.98
C ALA A 606 27.79 7.29 -30.29
N GLY A 607 28.18 6.03 -30.06
CA GLY A 607 29.49 5.68 -29.52
C GLY A 607 30.63 6.20 -30.40
N LYS A 608 30.52 6.05 -31.73
CA LYS A 608 31.54 6.55 -32.67
C LYS A 608 31.66 8.08 -32.65
N LEU A 609 30.54 8.81 -32.61
CA LEU A 609 30.57 10.28 -32.52
C LEU A 609 31.26 10.75 -31.24
N HIS A 610 31.02 10.07 -30.11
CA HIS A 610 31.69 10.39 -28.86
C HIS A 610 33.18 10.03 -28.88
N GLU A 611 33.56 8.89 -29.45
CA GLU A 611 34.98 8.51 -29.66
C GLU A 611 35.73 9.59 -30.46
N LEU A 612 35.11 10.07 -31.54
CA LEU A 612 35.68 11.16 -32.35
C LEU A 612 35.79 12.47 -31.56
N TYR A 613 34.76 12.82 -30.78
CA TYR A 613 34.79 14.01 -29.92
C TYR A 613 35.91 13.96 -28.87
N GLN A 614 36.18 12.79 -28.29
CA GLN A 614 37.26 12.61 -27.33
C GLN A 614 38.64 12.71 -28.00
N ARG A 615 38.78 12.12 -29.19
CA ARG A 615 40.05 12.02 -29.92
C ARG A 615 40.49 13.33 -30.57
N TYR A 616 39.58 14.11 -31.13
CA TYR A 616 39.88 15.29 -31.94
C TYR A 616 39.50 16.58 -31.21
N SER A 617 40.12 17.71 -31.59
CA SER A 617 39.82 19.03 -31.03
C SER A 617 38.88 19.86 -31.92
N SER A 618 38.67 19.46 -33.16
CA SER A 618 37.76 20.11 -34.10
C SER A 618 37.22 19.13 -35.15
N LEU A 619 36.23 19.56 -35.93
CA LEU A 619 35.70 18.76 -37.05
C LEU A 619 36.71 18.65 -38.19
N GLU A 620 37.55 19.66 -38.37
CA GLU A 620 38.53 19.77 -39.44
C GLU A 620 39.73 18.81 -39.27
N GLU A 621 39.95 18.29 -38.06
CA GLU A 621 41.01 17.29 -37.78
C GLU A 621 40.58 15.84 -38.12
N ILE A 622 39.28 15.60 -38.37
CA ILE A 622 38.75 14.27 -38.68
C ILE A 622 39.01 13.95 -40.16
N ASP A 623 39.43 12.72 -40.46
CA ASP A 623 39.71 12.31 -41.83
C ASP A 623 38.46 12.37 -42.73
N GLU A 624 38.65 12.78 -43.98
CA GLU A 624 37.57 13.02 -44.96
C GLU A 624 36.68 11.79 -45.18
N ARG A 625 37.26 10.59 -45.13
CA ARG A 625 36.51 9.33 -45.28
C ARG A 625 35.53 9.15 -44.12
N THR A 626 35.96 9.42 -42.89
CA THR A 626 35.10 9.36 -41.70
C THR A 626 34.03 10.46 -41.74
N LEU A 627 34.37 11.70 -42.11
CA LEU A 627 33.39 12.79 -42.24
C LEU A 627 32.32 12.46 -43.29
N THR A 628 32.73 11.99 -44.48
CA THR A 628 31.83 11.55 -45.55
C THR A 628 30.89 10.44 -45.06
N GLN A 629 31.42 9.50 -44.27
CA GLN A 629 30.61 8.44 -43.69
C GLN A 629 29.54 8.98 -42.73
N ILE A 630 29.90 9.95 -41.88
CA ILE A 630 28.95 10.60 -40.95
C ILE A 630 27.86 11.30 -41.74
N GLU A 631 28.22 12.11 -42.74
CA GLU A 631 27.27 12.85 -43.57
C GLU A 631 26.30 11.93 -44.31
N GLN A 632 26.80 10.87 -44.96
CA GLN A 632 25.99 9.99 -45.79
C GLN A 632 25.18 8.98 -44.97
N LYS A 633 25.79 8.38 -43.95
CA LYS A 633 25.15 7.26 -43.23
C LYS A 633 24.41 7.71 -41.99
N TYR A 634 24.92 8.70 -41.25
CA TYR A 634 24.41 9.05 -39.91
C TYR A 634 23.47 10.24 -40.03
N PHE A 635 23.96 11.35 -40.57
CA PHE A 635 23.18 12.60 -40.65
C PHE A 635 22.27 12.64 -41.87
N LYS A 636 22.64 11.90 -42.93
CA LYS A 636 22.01 11.96 -44.26
C LYS A 636 21.95 13.40 -44.80
N ARG A 637 22.90 14.24 -44.36
CA ARG A 637 23.02 15.68 -44.59
C ARG A 637 24.48 16.08 -44.41
N SER A 638 24.89 17.17 -45.06
CA SER A 638 26.22 17.71 -44.84
C SER A 638 26.36 18.27 -43.42
N ILE A 639 27.57 18.21 -42.86
CA ILE A 639 27.92 18.80 -41.57
C ILE A 639 27.66 20.31 -41.58
N ARG A 640 27.88 20.96 -42.73
CA ARG A 640 27.56 22.37 -42.94
C ARG A 640 26.07 22.64 -42.71
N ASP A 641 25.19 21.90 -43.40
CA ASP A 641 23.75 22.10 -43.28
C ASP A 641 23.23 21.77 -41.88
N VAL A 642 23.83 20.77 -41.22
CA VAL A 642 23.53 20.44 -39.83
C VAL A 642 23.94 21.60 -38.92
N TYR A 643 25.13 22.17 -39.11
CA TYR A 643 25.59 23.29 -38.29
C TYR A 643 24.74 24.55 -38.49
N GLU A 644 24.34 24.87 -39.71
CA GLU A 644 23.43 26.01 -39.98
C GLU A 644 22.07 25.83 -39.26
N GLU A 645 21.50 24.61 -39.28
CA GLU A 645 20.28 24.33 -38.54
C GLU A 645 20.46 24.45 -37.02
N VAL A 646 21.60 23.98 -36.50
CA VAL A 646 21.91 24.11 -35.08
C VAL A 646 22.07 25.59 -34.72
N LYS A 647 22.82 26.35 -35.52
CA LYS A 647 23.09 27.78 -35.33
C LYS A 647 21.80 28.59 -35.25
N ALA A 648 20.80 28.28 -36.07
CA ALA A 648 19.49 28.94 -36.07
C ALA A 648 18.69 28.79 -34.75
N ARG A 649 19.10 27.90 -33.84
CA ARG A 649 18.43 27.65 -32.55
C ARG A 649 19.29 28.01 -31.34
N LEU A 650 20.51 28.49 -31.54
CA LEU A 650 21.40 28.89 -30.45
C LEU A 650 21.10 30.31 -29.99
N THR A 651 21.40 30.60 -28.72
CA THR A 651 21.46 32.00 -28.26
C THR A 651 22.70 32.70 -28.84
N ASP A 652 22.70 34.04 -28.85
CA ASP A 652 23.86 34.82 -29.33
C ASP A 652 25.15 34.46 -28.58
N GLU A 653 25.06 34.20 -27.27
CA GLU A 653 26.18 33.79 -26.44
C GLU A 653 26.72 32.39 -26.85
N GLU A 654 25.83 31.42 -27.06
CA GLU A 654 26.22 30.07 -27.48
C GLU A 654 26.80 30.07 -28.91
N MET A 655 26.28 30.91 -29.80
CA MET A 655 26.86 31.11 -31.13
C MET A 655 28.29 31.63 -31.06
N LEU A 656 28.53 32.70 -30.30
CA LEU A 656 29.86 33.27 -30.11
C LEU A 656 30.83 32.25 -29.50
N LYS A 657 30.36 31.43 -28.55
CA LYS A 657 31.15 30.35 -27.96
C LYS A 657 31.49 29.27 -28.98
N ALA A 658 30.56 28.87 -29.84
CA ALA A 658 30.79 27.90 -30.89
C ALA A 658 31.79 28.38 -31.95
N GLU A 659 31.77 29.67 -32.29
CA GLU A 659 32.71 30.28 -33.24
C GLU A 659 34.14 30.35 -32.66
N ARG A 660 34.28 30.58 -31.35
CA ARG A 660 35.59 30.66 -30.68
C ARG A 660 36.18 29.32 -30.26
N ASN A 661 35.34 28.30 -30.07
CA ASN A 661 35.76 26.98 -29.59
C ASN A 661 35.35 25.88 -30.59
N PRO A 662 36.27 25.44 -31.46
CA PRO A 662 35.99 24.39 -32.46
C PRO A 662 35.51 23.07 -31.85
N LYS A 663 35.97 22.73 -30.64
CA LYS A 663 35.53 21.52 -29.93
C LYS A 663 34.08 21.64 -29.49
N HIS A 664 33.67 22.82 -29.04
CA HIS A 664 32.28 23.10 -28.70
C HIS A 664 31.37 23.04 -29.93
N LYS A 665 31.80 23.61 -31.06
CA LYS A 665 31.10 23.48 -32.35
C LYS A 665 30.93 22.02 -32.75
N MET A 666 31.97 21.21 -32.65
CA MET A 666 31.91 19.77 -32.91
C MET A 666 30.87 19.07 -32.03
N ALA A 667 30.85 19.35 -30.73
CA ALA A 667 29.83 18.80 -29.81
C ALA A 667 28.41 19.18 -30.23
N LEU A 668 28.17 20.44 -30.59
CA LEU A 668 26.85 20.93 -31.01
C LEU A 668 26.35 20.21 -32.28
N VAL A 669 27.24 19.99 -33.25
CA VAL A 669 26.94 19.23 -34.47
C VAL A 669 26.65 17.76 -34.14
N PHE A 670 27.45 17.11 -33.30
CA PHE A 670 27.19 15.71 -32.93
C PHE A 670 25.91 15.55 -32.10
N LYS A 671 25.62 16.48 -31.19
CA LYS A 671 24.38 16.50 -30.37
C LYS A 671 23.12 16.65 -31.22
N TRP A 672 23.20 17.20 -32.43
CA TRP A 672 22.08 17.22 -33.38
C TRP A 672 21.59 15.80 -33.70
N TYR A 673 22.50 14.85 -33.90
CA TYR A 673 22.14 13.46 -34.22
C TYR A 673 21.33 12.80 -33.11
N PHE A 674 21.64 13.05 -31.84
CA PHE A 674 20.87 12.53 -30.69
C PHE A 674 19.45 13.09 -30.67
N ARG A 675 19.29 14.41 -30.82
CA ARG A 675 17.98 15.06 -30.89
C ARG A 675 17.15 14.53 -32.06
N GLN A 676 17.78 14.38 -33.23
CA GLN A 676 17.12 13.87 -34.43
C GLN A 676 16.72 12.40 -34.26
N SER A 677 17.62 11.54 -33.76
CA SER A 677 17.40 10.11 -33.53
C SER A 677 16.22 9.86 -32.57
N SER A 678 16.11 10.65 -31.51
CA SER A 678 14.97 10.62 -30.59
C SER A 678 13.68 11.08 -31.27
N SER A 679 13.73 12.16 -32.04
CA SER A 679 12.57 12.67 -32.79
C SER A 679 12.04 11.66 -33.81
N LEU A 680 12.95 11.01 -34.55
CA LEU A 680 12.61 9.98 -35.54
C LEU A 680 11.92 8.76 -34.91
N ALA A 681 12.34 8.37 -33.70
CA ALA A 681 11.70 7.27 -32.97
C ALA A 681 10.26 7.62 -32.56
N ILE A 682 10.03 8.84 -32.09
CA ILE A 682 8.70 9.33 -31.69
C ILE A 682 7.78 9.45 -32.92
N THR A 683 8.26 10.03 -34.02
CA THR A 683 7.44 10.22 -35.24
C THR A 683 7.27 8.94 -36.06
N GLY A 684 8.16 7.95 -35.90
CA GLY A 684 8.04 6.67 -36.57
C GLY A 684 8.42 6.66 -38.04
N ASP A 685 9.37 7.52 -38.47
CA ASP A 685 9.84 7.58 -39.85
C ASP A 685 10.46 6.23 -40.30
N PRO A 686 9.86 5.48 -41.23
CA PRO A 686 10.33 4.16 -41.62
C PRO A 686 11.67 4.20 -42.37
N ALA A 687 12.00 5.29 -43.07
CA ALA A 687 13.24 5.43 -43.83
C ALA A 687 14.48 5.63 -42.93
N ALA A 688 14.26 5.95 -41.65
CA ALA A 688 15.31 6.18 -40.67
C ALA A 688 15.23 5.23 -39.47
N LYS A 689 14.53 4.10 -39.59
CA LYS A 689 14.37 3.10 -38.52
C LYS A 689 15.68 2.75 -37.81
N VAL A 690 16.77 2.57 -38.56
CA VAL A 690 18.07 2.18 -38.00
C VAL A 690 18.69 3.23 -37.07
N ASP A 691 18.21 4.47 -37.12
CA ASP A 691 18.70 5.62 -36.35
C ASP A 691 17.85 5.92 -35.13
N TYR A 692 16.80 5.14 -34.84
CA TYR A 692 15.96 5.40 -33.68
C TYR A 692 16.77 5.34 -32.38
N GLN A 693 16.68 6.39 -31.58
CA GLN A 693 17.11 6.35 -30.19
C GLN A 693 15.92 5.94 -29.32
N ILE A 694 15.96 4.71 -28.80
CA ILE A 694 14.90 4.16 -27.94
C ILE A 694 15.53 3.83 -26.59
N HIS A 695 15.21 4.59 -25.55
CA HIS A 695 15.65 4.32 -24.19
C HIS A 695 14.95 3.09 -23.64
N CYS A 696 15.71 2.05 -23.32
CA CYS A 696 15.15 0.79 -22.83
C CYS A 696 16.20 0.00 -22.05
N GLY A 697 15.80 -0.56 -20.91
CA GLY A 697 16.61 -1.46 -20.10
C GLY A 697 16.27 -2.94 -20.33
N PRO A 698 16.95 -3.86 -19.63
CA PRO A 698 16.80 -5.30 -19.83
C PRO A 698 15.48 -5.83 -19.26
N ALA A 699 14.83 -5.04 -18.38
CA ALA A 699 13.52 -5.34 -17.79
C ALA A 699 12.45 -5.67 -18.85
N LEU A 700 12.44 -4.96 -19.98
CA LEU A 700 11.49 -5.26 -21.07
C LEU A 700 11.82 -6.59 -21.75
N GLY A 701 13.10 -6.93 -21.91
CA GLY A 701 13.51 -8.23 -22.44
C GLY A 701 13.03 -9.38 -21.56
N ALA A 702 13.13 -9.23 -20.23
CA ALA A 702 12.63 -10.19 -19.26
C ALA A 702 11.10 -10.28 -19.30
N PHE A 703 10.40 -9.14 -19.33
CA PHE A 703 8.94 -9.07 -19.52
C PHE A 703 8.51 -9.82 -20.78
N ASN A 704 9.16 -9.58 -21.91
CA ASN A 704 8.84 -10.24 -23.17
C ASN A 704 9.01 -11.77 -23.09
N GLN A 705 9.96 -12.28 -22.30
CA GLN A 705 10.07 -13.73 -22.07
C GLN A 705 8.95 -14.25 -21.16
N TRP A 706 8.59 -13.50 -20.12
CA TRP A 706 7.51 -13.86 -19.19
C TRP A 706 6.15 -13.96 -19.90
N VAL A 707 5.85 -13.04 -20.82
CA VAL A 707 4.56 -13.04 -21.54
C VAL A 707 4.56 -13.80 -22.87
N LYS A 708 5.67 -14.46 -23.23
CA LYS A 708 5.80 -15.18 -24.50
C LYS A 708 4.78 -16.31 -24.61
N GLY A 709 4.12 -16.43 -25.76
CA GLY A 709 3.08 -17.43 -26.01
C GLY A 709 1.71 -17.08 -25.39
N THR A 710 1.57 -15.92 -24.76
CA THR A 710 0.29 -15.40 -24.24
C THR A 710 -0.28 -14.32 -25.16
N GLU A 711 -1.51 -13.90 -24.93
CA GLU A 711 -2.13 -12.75 -25.61
C GLU A 711 -1.32 -11.44 -25.45
N LEU A 712 -0.56 -11.30 -24.36
CA LEU A 712 0.28 -10.14 -24.09
C LEU A 712 1.59 -10.14 -24.90
N GLU A 713 1.88 -11.17 -25.69
CA GLU A 713 3.05 -11.18 -26.58
C GLU A 713 3.00 -9.99 -27.56
N SER A 714 1.81 -9.66 -28.08
CA SER A 714 1.61 -8.46 -28.90
C SER A 714 1.44 -7.21 -28.05
N TRP A 715 2.21 -6.15 -28.34
CA TRP A 715 2.07 -4.87 -27.64
C TRP A 715 0.67 -4.26 -27.76
N LYS A 716 -0.08 -4.61 -28.82
CA LYS A 716 -1.46 -4.14 -29.04
C LYS A 716 -2.43 -4.60 -27.95
N ASN A 717 -2.09 -5.66 -27.23
CA ASN A 717 -2.85 -6.19 -26.11
C ASN A 717 -2.27 -5.77 -24.75
N ARG A 718 -1.13 -5.07 -24.72
CA ARG A 718 -0.51 -4.58 -23.49
C ARG A 718 -1.14 -3.23 -23.11
N ARG A 719 -2.03 -3.27 -22.12
CA ARG A 719 -2.52 -2.07 -21.42
C ARG A 719 -1.65 -1.85 -20.19
N VAL A 720 -1.23 -0.61 -19.96
CA VAL A 720 -0.28 -0.27 -18.88
C VAL A 720 -0.78 -0.69 -17.48
N ASP A 721 -2.08 -0.59 -17.26
CA ASP A 721 -2.73 -0.94 -16.01
C ASP A 721 -2.88 -2.45 -15.85
N ASP A 722 -3.31 -3.17 -16.91
CA ASP A 722 -3.43 -4.63 -16.89
C ASP A 722 -2.09 -5.32 -16.62
N ILE A 723 -1.00 -4.86 -17.27
CA ILE A 723 0.33 -5.43 -17.01
C ILE A 723 0.83 -5.13 -15.61
N GLY A 724 0.48 -3.96 -15.04
CA GLY A 724 0.79 -3.59 -13.66
C GLY A 724 0.05 -4.46 -12.65
N CYS A 725 -1.26 -4.66 -12.83
CA CYS A 725 -2.07 -5.51 -11.97
C CYS A 725 -1.56 -6.95 -11.99
N ARG A 726 -1.36 -7.50 -13.19
CA ARG A 726 -0.84 -8.86 -13.38
C ARG A 726 0.52 -9.04 -12.73
N LEU A 727 1.43 -8.06 -12.88
CA LEU A 727 2.74 -8.11 -12.24
C LEU A 727 2.61 -8.21 -10.72
N MET A 728 1.76 -7.37 -10.09
CA MET A 728 1.57 -7.38 -8.63
C MET A 728 0.88 -8.65 -8.13
N GLU A 729 -0.11 -9.15 -8.86
CA GLU A 729 -0.84 -10.40 -8.55
C GLU A 729 0.04 -11.63 -8.65
N GLU A 730 0.78 -11.77 -9.75
CA GLU A 730 1.71 -12.89 -9.91
C GLU A 730 2.90 -12.78 -8.95
N THR A 731 3.33 -11.57 -8.57
CA THR A 731 4.34 -11.37 -7.51
C THR A 731 3.87 -11.91 -6.18
N ALA A 732 2.64 -11.57 -5.77
CA ALA A 732 2.06 -12.07 -4.53
C ALA A 732 1.89 -13.59 -4.55
N SER A 733 1.39 -14.13 -5.67
CA SER A 733 1.25 -15.58 -5.88
C SER A 733 2.61 -16.30 -5.79
N LEU A 734 3.64 -15.76 -6.45
CA LEU A 734 5.00 -16.31 -6.41
C LEU A 734 5.57 -16.29 -5.00
N LEU A 735 5.37 -15.20 -4.25
CA LEU A 735 5.88 -15.07 -2.90
C LEU A 735 5.21 -16.08 -1.95
N ASN A 736 3.89 -16.27 -2.04
CA ASN A 736 3.18 -17.34 -1.32
C ASN A 736 3.78 -18.71 -1.65
N LYS A 737 3.96 -19.02 -2.95
CA LYS A 737 4.52 -20.30 -3.39
C LYS A 737 5.92 -20.53 -2.83
N LYS A 738 6.78 -19.52 -2.85
CA LYS A 738 8.17 -19.62 -2.35
C LYS A 738 8.21 -19.79 -0.84
N ILE A 739 7.45 -19.00 -0.10
CA ILE A 739 7.37 -19.12 1.37
C ILE A 739 6.86 -20.50 1.77
N ASN A 740 5.79 -20.97 1.14
CA ASN A 740 5.25 -22.31 1.42
C ASN A 740 6.29 -23.40 1.12
N ALA A 741 7.00 -23.32 -0.02
CA ALA A 741 8.04 -24.27 -0.36
C ALA A 741 9.20 -24.29 0.66
N PHE A 742 9.62 -23.13 1.18
CA PHE A 742 10.64 -23.09 2.25
C PHE A 742 10.15 -23.73 3.54
N LEU A 743 8.90 -23.46 3.92
CA LEU A 743 8.31 -24.00 5.15
C LEU A 743 8.01 -25.50 5.06
N GLU A 744 7.72 -26.05 3.87
CA GLU A 744 7.55 -27.49 3.67
C GLU A 744 8.87 -28.28 3.78
N THR A 745 10.02 -27.60 3.63
CA THR A 745 11.35 -28.23 3.73
C THR A 745 12.03 -28.08 5.10
N CYS A 746 11.44 -27.33 6.02
CA CYS A 746 11.88 -27.16 7.41
C CYS A 746 11.04 -28.01 8.35
#